data_AF-A0A518AUN4-F1
#
_entry.id   AF-A0A518AUN4-F1
#
_cell.length_a   1.000
_cell.length_b   1.000
_cell.length_c   1.000
_cell.angle_alpha   90.00
_cell.angle_beta   90.00
_cell.angle_gamma   90.00
#
_symmetry.space_group_name_H-M   'P 1'
#
loop_
_entity.id
_entity.type
_entity.pdbx_description
1 polymer ?
#
loop_
_entity_poly.entity_id
_entity_poly.type
_entity_poly.pdbx_seq_one_letter_code
_entity_poly.pdbx_strand_id
1 'polypeptide(L)'
;MQLCQLTLAVPGDSLAEISPELDESRAANLLACWTSLWHPTLLAQARTLPAAVSIDTLAAGDREPGELILVPDVVPESLYGELAPGDTPQVPCIREYASRRKVISHLAENLPIEWDQSAEADYAADFYALGFAYLQMELLTQRMAYNRSEGDQQLTEAVIAAADAAVAGDTELMDTRVVEAYDQLVQSRNHYYPIDFHLVDLSLTAPSTVGGPLEQLCRQATKHNVLITGELLEQLSASEPQTLAALRQAIDEQRLSVCGGTMTNRPPAEHSAESLLAELLAARQVAEQHLGKPLTTFAHYANPLAPLAPGLLAKLGYHSAVLASFGGQTMPDSYSSRTTWTGLDGMPLEALAATPLDMGRASTMLQLPTQMQNAMNYDLAAALLLVGWPGHRTEWYDDLMQVAKRTPLLGRPTTLDNYFEVTTSNDYSGAMSVESYPNASESPETTIDGEPLRCLASVAGGQGDDAAAYAKLLGCSDTDPKGQLTINASSVVLHSGDAEVPAFGWRWIANRGEGQLPARCEPGVLRNEWMEVVFDERTGGISASRPYHLRGNFLSQQLQLVPIGPQGIAAGMQLAFDGWEVGESDDYLGVHVSNSRIVDRNGQTLAAVTQYTSLAAHSQAIDVQVELQPQGSRPPNCALLSRIAVREQDYAMTRNVGEVDLSTVRTKVTTAALGIAMSKMPISVLSDRPLAHRRHSGRMLDSTLLVAAGENVEAGISYWLDNRYPAKALFARTAADWRLTLPTAEPSQPTGWWLHLGARNLLATHFAVEPQADQLLVRLRLLETAGRAVDTQLLAWRPIVAAQQTNFRGEPDQVLILADGRVRLNLAAYEFAEIELLFDLN
;
A
#
# COMPACT_ATOMS: atom_id res chain seq x y z
N MET A 1 -5.93 45.84 -38.88
CA MET A 1 -5.83 46.44 -37.53
C MET A 1 -4.44 46.11 -37.01
N GLN A 2 -3.72 47.05 -36.41
CA GLN A 2 -2.44 46.72 -35.76
C GLN A 2 -2.73 46.55 -34.27
N LEU A 3 -2.34 45.41 -33.70
CA LEU A 3 -2.46 45.21 -32.25
C LEU A 3 -1.43 46.09 -31.54
N CYS A 4 -1.78 46.66 -30.40
CA CYS A 4 -0.85 47.46 -29.57
C CYS A 4 -0.61 46.84 -28.19
N GLN A 5 -1.57 46.04 -27.69
CA GLN A 5 -1.50 45.46 -26.35
C GLN A 5 -2.26 44.13 -26.28
N LEU A 6 -1.71 43.20 -25.48
CA LEU A 6 -2.28 41.87 -25.22
C LEU A 6 -2.58 41.75 -23.73
N THR A 7 -3.86 41.66 -23.37
CA THR A 7 -4.31 41.75 -21.98
C THR A 7 -5.11 40.52 -21.57
N LEU A 8 -4.79 39.95 -20.41
CA LEU A 8 -5.65 39.02 -19.69
C LEU A 8 -6.34 39.79 -18.55
N ALA A 9 -7.67 39.79 -18.53
CA ALA A 9 -8.42 40.36 -17.41
C ALA A 9 -8.34 39.43 -16.19
N VAL A 10 -8.08 40.00 -15.01
CA VAL A 10 -8.03 39.24 -13.75
C VAL A 10 -8.89 39.92 -12.67
N PRO A 11 -9.45 39.16 -11.70
CA PRO A 11 -10.35 39.71 -10.67
C PRO A 11 -9.64 40.53 -9.57
N GLY A 12 -8.31 40.55 -9.53
CA GLY A 12 -7.49 41.29 -8.57
C GLY A 12 -6.38 42.08 -9.24
N ASP A 13 -5.40 42.57 -8.49
CA ASP A 13 -4.34 43.44 -9.04
C ASP A 13 -3.28 42.66 -9.83
N SER A 14 -3.19 41.35 -9.64
CA SER A 14 -2.24 40.48 -10.36
C SER A 14 -2.69 39.02 -10.44
N LEU A 15 -1.99 38.22 -11.26
CA LEU A 15 -2.17 36.77 -11.35
C LEU A 15 -1.95 36.05 -10.00
N ALA A 16 -1.14 36.63 -9.10
CA ALA A 16 -0.85 36.07 -7.77
C ALA A 16 -2.07 35.95 -6.88
N GLU A 17 -3.00 36.89 -7.03
CA GLU A 17 -4.16 37.04 -6.17
C GLU A 17 -5.28 36.08 -6.55
N ILE A 18 -5.17 35.45 -7.72
CA ILE A 18 -6.06 34.38 -8.13
C ILE A 18 -5.79 33.17 -7.25
N SER A 19 -6.85 32.64 -6.62
CA SER A 19 -6.73 31.39 -5.86
C SER A 19 -6.15 30.30 -6.74
N PRO A 20 -5.08 29.60 -6.31
CA PRO A 20 -4.56 28.45 -7.04
C PRO A 20 -5.50 27.23 -6.95
N GLU A 21 -6.49 27.25 -6.06
CA GLU A 21 -7.47 26.19 -5.86
C GLU A 21 -8.73 26.37 -6.73
N LEU A 22 -8.52 26.61 -8.03
CA LEU A 22 -9.61 26.65 -9.00
C LEU A 22 -10.12 25.24 -9.30
N ASP A 23 -11.41 25.14 -9.62
CA ASP A 23 -11.94 23.93 -10.26
C ASP A 23 -11.31 23.70 -11.63
N GLU A 24 -11.45 22.48 -12.13
CA GLU A 24 -10.81 22.02 -13.36
C GLU A 24 -11.16 22.89 -14.58
N SER A 25 -12.43 23.29 -14.71
CA SER A 25 -12.91 24.07 -15.86
C SER A 25 -12.34 25.49 -15.83
N ARG A 26 -12.33 26.13 -14.66
CA ARG A 26 -11.79 27.48 -14.49
C ARG A 26 -10.27 27.52 -14.62
N ALA A 27 -9.57 26.51 -14.11
CA ALA A 27 -8.13 26.38 -14.30
C ALA A 27 -7.78 26.21 -15.79
N ALA A 28 -8.49 25.34 -16.50
CA ALA A 28 -8.32 25.12 -17.93
C ALA A 28 -8.59 26.39 -18.75
N ASN A 29 -9.67 27.10 -18.44
CA ASN A 29 -10.03 28.36 -19.09
C ASN A 29 -8.95 29.44 -18.87
N LEU A 30 -8.50 29.65 -17.63
CA LEU A 30 -7.45 30.62 -17.30
C LEU A 30 -6.15 30.32 -18.06
N LEU A 31 -5.69 29.06 -18.02
CA LEU A 31 -4.46 28.64 -18.70
C LEU A 31 -4.60 28.74 -20.23
N ALA A 32 -5.77 28.39 -20.79
CA ALA A 32 -6.05 28.53 -22.21
C ALA A 32 -5.99 30.00 -22.66
N CYS A 33 -6.69 30.89 -21.94
CA CYS A 33 -6.66 32.32 -22.22
C CYS A 33 -5.23 32.87 -22.14
N TRP A 34 -4.52 32.62 -21.03
CA TRP A 34 -3.16 33.12 -20.87
C TRP A 34 -2.21 32.63 -21.98
N THR A 35 -2.10 31.31 -22.17
CA THR A 35 -1.15 30.74 -23.14
C THR A 35 -1.50 31.10 -24.58
N SER A 36 -2.78 31.35 -24.91
CA SER A 36 -3.16 31.78 -26.26
C SER A 36 -2.64 33.18 -26.64
N LEU A 37 -2.47 34.10 -25.67
CA LEU A 37 -1.90 35.43 -25.92
C LEU A 37 -0.43 35.38 -26.35
N TRP A 38 0.24 34.25 -26.09
CA TRP A 38 1.63 34.04 -26.48
C TRP A 38 1.78 33.54 -27.91
N HIS A 39 0.72 33.55 -28.73
CA HIS A 39 0.85 33.21 -30.14
C HIS A 39 1.88 34.12 -30.85
N PRO A 40 2.82 33.59 -31.65
CA PRO A 40 3.89 34.38 -32.28
C PRO A 40 3.36 35.53 -33.14
N THR A 41 2.31 35.30 -33.93
CA THR A 41 1.63 36.35 -34.71
C THR A 41 1.10 37.50 -33.85
N LEU A 42 0.55 37.21 -32.67
CA LEU A 42 0.04 38.24 -31.75
C LEU A 42 1.19 39.05 -31.15
N LEU A 43 2.26 38.37 -30.72
CA LEU A 43 3.46 39.00 -30.16
C LEU A 43 4.17 39.90 -31.18
N ALA A 44 4.33 39.43 -32.43
CA ALA A 44 4.96 40.20 -33.50
C ALA A 44 4.16 41.46 -33.86
N GLN A 45 2.83 41.38 -33.84
CA GLN A 45 1.93 42.53 -34.08
C GLN A 45 1.95 43.53 -32.91
N ALA A 46 1.75 43.03 -31.68
CA ALA A 46 1.57 43.88 -30.49
C ALA A 46 2.85 44.52 -29.99
N ARG A 47 4.02 43.93 -30.29
CA ARG A 47 5.34 44.41 -29.84
C ARG A 47 5.45 44.57 -28.32
N THR A 48 4.64 43.82 -27.57
CA THR A 48 4.57 43.82 -26.11
C THR A 48 4.33 42.40 -25.61
N LEU A 49 4.77 42.11 -24.38
CA LEU A 49 4.42 40.84 -23.72
C LEU A 49 2.97 40.90 -23.20
N PRO A 50 2.27 39.76 -23.12
CA PRO A 50 0.97 39.70 -22.48
C PRO A 50 1.02 40.17 -21.03
N ALA A 51 0.05 40.98 -20.63
CA ALA A 51 -0.07 41.52 -19.28
C ALA A 51 -1.38 41.08 -18.63
N ALA A 52 -1.34 40.78 -17.32
CA ALA A 52 -2.55 40.60 -16.53
C ALA A 52 -2.94 41.94 -15.89
N VAL A 53 -4.17 42.37 -16.13
CA VAL A 53 -4.67 43.67 -15.64
C VAL A 53 -5.99 43.44 -14.89
N SER A 54 -6.13 44.12 -13.76
CA SER A 54 -7.36 44.11 -12.97
C SER A 54 -8.55 44.53 -13.83
N ILE A 55 -9.64 43.78 -13.72
CA ILE A 55 -10.92 44.07 -14.38
C ILE A 55 -11.41 45.50 -14.06
N ASP A 56 -11.21 45.97 -12.83
CA ASP A 56 -11.61 47.31 -12.38
C ASP A 56 -10.78 48.40 -13.10
N THR A 57 -9.50 48.11 -13.35
CA THR A 57 -8.61 49.04 -14.10
C THR A 57 -8.99 49.10 -15.57
N LEU A 58 -9.33 47.95 -16.17
CA LEU A 58 -9.80 47.88 -17.56
C LEU A 58 -11.18 48.54 -17.73
N ALA A 59 -12.03 48.49 -16.71
CA ALA A 59 -13.32 49.15 -16.69
C ALA A 59 -13.20 50.68 -16.56
N ALA A 60 -12.20 51.16 -15.81
CA ALA A 60 -12.00 52.58 -15.53
C ALA A 60 -11.15 53.32 -16.58
N GLY A 61 -10.36 52.60 -17.39
CA GLY A 61 -9.45 53.16 -18.39
C GLY A 61 -10.08 53.45 -19.75
N ASP A 62 -9.53 54.46 -20.45
CA ASP A 62 -9.81 54.66 -21.88
C ASP A 62 -9.15 53.53 -22.68
N ARG A 63 -9.90 52.88 -23.58
CA ARG A 63 -9.39 51.77 -24.39
C ARG A 63 -8.71 52.27 -25.65
N GLU A 64 -7.51 51.76 -25.93
CA GLU A 64 -6.81 52.08 -27.17
C GLU A 64 -7.23 51.15 -28.32
N PRO A 65 -7.42 51.69 -29.55
CA PRO A 65 -7.65 50.86 -30.72
C PRO A 65 -6.49 49.88 -30.94
N GLY A 66 -6.79 48.58 -30.99
CA GLY A 66 -5.77 47.52 -31.14
C GLY A 66 -5.41 46.79 -29.85
N GLU A 67 -6.05 47.10 -28.72
CA GLU A 67 -5.95 46.28 -27.51
C GLU A 67 -6.76 44.98 -27.67
N LEU A 68 -6.18 43.82 -27.35
CA LEU A 68 -6.85 42.53 -27.30
C LEU A 68 -7.04 42.11 -25.84
N ILE A 69 -8.28 41.83 -25.44
CA ILE A 69 -8.61 41.44 -24.06
C ILE A 69 -9.21 40.04 -24.04
N LEU A 70 -8.60 39.12 -23.28
CA LEU A 70 -9.21 37.83 -22.96
C LEU A 70 -9.74 37.87 -21.53
N VAL A 71 -10.99 37.44 -21.35
CA VAL A 71 -11.66 37.44 -20.05
C VAL A 71 -11.91 35.99 -19.62
N PRO A 72 -11.09 35.46 -18.69
CA PRO A 72 -11.25 34.11 -18.19
C PRO A 72 -12.44 33.99 -17.22
N ASP A 73 -12.99 32.78 -17.08
CA ASP A 73 -14.17 32.45 -16.25
C ASP A 73 -13.93 32.65 -14.73
N VAL A 74 -12.69 32.92 -14.33
CA VAL A 74 -12.35 33.30 -12.95
C VAL A 74 -12.78 34.74 -12.62
N VAL A 75 -13.01 35.57 -13.65
CA VAL A 75 -13.62 36.89 -13.49
C VAL A 75 -15.14 36.69 -13.28
N PRO A 76 -15.73 37.22 -12.19
CA PRO A 76 -17.16 37.08 -11.95
C PRO A 76 -18.02 37.66 -13.08
N GLU A 77 -19.08 36.93 -13.46
CA GLU A 77 -20.06 37.39 -14.47
C GLU A 77 -20.65 38.76 -14.16
N SER A 78 -20.77 39.14 -12.89
CA SER A 78 -21.26 40.46 -12.48
C SER A 78 -20.39 41.62 -12.99
N LEU A 79 -19.11 41.37 -13.24
CA LEU A 79 -18.14 42.36 -13.76
C LEU A 79 -18.07 42.36 -15.29
N TYR A 80 -18.78 41.45 -15.95
CA TYR A 80 -18.77 41.35 -17.42
C TYR A 80 -19.45 42.51 -18.15
N GLY A 81 -20.36 43.22 -17.46
CA GLY A 81 -21.04 44.40 -18.02
C GLY A 81 -20.08 45.55 -18.31
N GLU A 82 -18.92 45.57 -17.65
CA GLU A 82 -17.88 46.60 -17.81
C GLU A 82 -17.01 46.35 -19.06
N LEU A 83 -17.07 45.14 -19.66
CA LEU A 83 -16.31 44.72 -20.83
C LEU A 83 -17.21 44.18 -21.98
N ALA A 84 -18.41 44.75 -22.17
CA ALA A 84 -19.40 44.22 -23.11
C ALA A 84 -18.86 44.10 -24.57
N PRO A 85 -19.03 42.94 -25.24
CA PRO A 85 -18.67 42.78 -26.65
C PRO A 85 -19.61 43.60 -27.52
N GLY A 86 -19.12 44.75 -28.01
CA GLY A 86 -19.89 45.66 -28.85
C GLY A 86 -19.58 47.15 -28.69
N ASP A 87 -18.91 47.57 -27.61
CA ASP A 87 -18.66 49.00 -27.37
C ASP A 87 -17.50 49.59 -28.18
N THR A 88 -16.64 48.75 -28.78
CA THR A 88 -15.62 49.18 -29.75
C THR A 88 -15.22 48.00 -30.65
N PRO A 89 -15.54 48.01 -31.97
CA PRO A 89 -15.05 47.01 -32.94
C PRO A 89 -13.51 46.93 -33.04
N GLN A 90 -12.80 47.80 -32.32
CA GLN A 90 -11.36 47.95 -32.30
C GLN A 90 -10.70 47.28 -31.07
N VAL A 91 -11.49 46.71 -30.14
CA VAL A 91 -11.01 46.02 -28.91
C VAL A 91 -11.73 44.68 -28.75
N PRO A 92 -11.19 43.59 -29.33
CA PRO A 92 -11.78 42.25 -29.26
C PRO A 92 -11.77 41.71 -27.82
N CYS A 93 -12.94 41.25 -27.33
CA CYS A 93 -13.14 40.68 -26.00
C CYS A 93 -13.71 39.26 -26.12
N ILE A 94 -12.98 38.25 -25.65
CA ILE A 94 -13.31 36.83 -25.86
C ILE A 94 -13.52 36.11 -24.51
N ARG A 95 -14.52 35.22 -24.48
CA ARG A 95 -14.99 34.48 -23.28
C ARG A 95 -15.24 32.99 -23.61
N GLU A 96 -15.37 32.17 -22.57
CA GLU A 96 -15.97 30.80 -22.62
C GLU A 96 -15.18 29.68 -23.33
N TYR A 97 -13.85 29.73 -23.38
CA TYR A 97 -13.06 28.67 -24.03
C TYR A 97 -12.07 27.98 -23.08
N ALA A 98 -12.42 26.76 -22.65
CA ALA A 98 -11.56 25.89 -21.84
C ALA A 98 -10.47 25.12 -22.64
N SER A 99 -10.13 25.58 -23.85
CA SER A 99 -9.09 24.96 -24.70
C SER A 99 -8.37 26.03 -25.52
N ARG A 100 -7.04 26.05 -25.46
CA ARG A 100 -6.19 26.99 -26.22
C ARG A 100 -6.52 26.96 -27.70
N ARG A 101 -6.67 25.76 -28.28
CA ARG A 101 -7.02 25.60 -29.70
C ARG A 101 -8.31 26.34 -30.07
N LYS A 102 -9.35 26.27 -29.23
CA LYS A 102 -10.62 26.97 -29.48
C LYS A 102 -10.45 28.49 -29.40
N VAL A 103 -9.65 28.97 -28.43
CA VAL A 103 -9.33 30.41 -28.31
C VAL A 103 -8.62 30.88 -29.58
N ILE A 104 -7.59 30.17 -30.04
CA ILE A 104 -6.85 30.51 -31.27
C ILE A 104 -7.75 30.46 -32.50
N SER A 105 -8.59 29.44 -32.66
CA SER A 105 -9.54 29.38 -33.79
C SER A 105 -10.51 30.57 -33.78
N HIS A 106 -11.02 30.95 -32.61
CA HIS A 106 -11.89 32.12 -32.48
C HIS A 106 -11.15 33.42 -32.81
N LEU A 107 -9.92 33.58 -32.32
CA LEU A 107 -9.07 34.73 -32.64
C LEU A 107 -8.79 34.80 -34.16
N ALA A 108 -8.49 33.68 -34.80
CA ALA A 108 -8.25 33.59 -36.23
C ALA A 108 -9.46 33.98 -37.07
N GLU A 109 -10.67 33.63 -36.62
CA GLU A 109 -11.92 33.96 -37.31
C GLU A 109 -12.34 35.42 -37.15
N ASN A 110 -12.00 36.06 -36.01
CA ASN A 110 -12.57 37.35 -35.62
C ASN A 110 -11.57 38.51 -35.64
N LEU A 111 -10.25 38.26 -35.68
CA LEU A 111 -9.23 39.31 -35.78
C LEU A 111 -8.83 39.57 -37.23
N PRO A 112 -8.92 40.83 -37.72
CA PRO A 112 -8.48 41.19 -39.07
C PRO A 112 -6.96 41.41 -39.13
N ILE A 113 -6.22 40.35 -38.80
CA ILE A 113 -4.76 40.24 -38.93
C ILE A 113 -4.42 39.04 -39.83
N GLU A 114 -3.23 39.04 -40.41
CA GLU A 114 -2.78 37.89 -41.21
C GLU A 114 -2.32 36.77 -40.29
N TRP A 115 -3.04 35.65 -40.32
CA TRP A 115 -2.68 34.41 -39.63
C TRP A 115 -1.99 33.47 -40.62
N ASP A 116 -0.75 33.06 -40.34
CA ASP A 116 -0.05 32.07 -41.15
C ASP A 116 -0.45 30.64 -40.73
N GLN A 117 -1.55 30.16 -41.32
CA GLN A 117 -2.08 28.82 -41.06
C GLN A 117 -1.14 27.67 -41.48
N SER A 118 -0.08 27.95 -42.25
CA SER A 118 0.81 26.93 -42.82
C SER A 118 2.09 26.69 -42.01
N ALA A 119 2.53 27.69 -41.24
CA ALA A 119 3.70 27.63 -40.34
C ALA A 119 3.34 27.53 -38.84
N GLU A 120 2.04 27.65 -38.49
CA GLU A 120 1.51 27.67 -37.12
C GLU A 120 1.77 26.39 -36.31
N ALA A 121 1.88 25.22 -36.94
CA ALA A 121 1.93 23.94 -36.22
C ALA A 121 3.31 23.63 -35.61
N ASP A 122 4.41 24.11 -36.21
CA ASP A 122 5.77 23.67 -35.84
C ASP A 122 6.43 24.57 -34.78
N TYR A 123 6.15 25.89 -34.78
CA TYR A 123 6.83 26.86 -33.88
C TYR A 123 5.94 27.43 -32.78
N ALA A 124 4.61 27.48 -32.95
CA ALA A 124 3.73 28.08 -31.94
C ALA A 124 3.80 27.35 -30.59
N ALA A 125 4.09 26.05 -30.59
CA ALA A 125 4.29 25.24 -29.40
C ALA A 125 5.41 25.81 -28.49
N ASP A 126 6.51 26.31 -29.06
CA ASP A 126 7.61 26.90 -28.28
C ASP A 126 7.19 28.20 -27.59
N PHE A 127 6.38 29.03 -28.26
CA PHE A 127 5.88 30.27 -27.65
C PHE A 127 4.81 30.00 -26.58
N TYR A 128 3.93 29.04 -26.79
CA TYR A 128 2.98 28.62 -25.76
C TYR A 128 3.69 28.07 -24.53
N ALA A 129 4.73 27.25 -24.73
CA ALA A 129 5.59 26.74 -23.66
C ALA A 129 6.33 27.86 -22.94
N LEU A 130 6.82 28.87 -23.65
CA LEU A 130 7.45 30.05 -23.05
C LEU A 130 6.45 30.88 -22.24
N GLY A 131 5.22 31.05 -22.74
CA GLY A 131 4.16 31.74 -22.01
C GLY A 131 3.68 31.01 -20.78
N PHE A 132 3.62 29.68 -20.86
CA PHE A 132 3.40 28.82 -19.70
C PHE A 132 4.54 29.00 -18.68
N ALA A 133 5.81 28.89 -19.11
CA ALA A 133 6.97 29.09 -18.23
C ALA A 133 6.98 30.45 -17.54
N TYR A 134 6.66 31.51 -18.28
CA TYR A 134 6.55 32.86 -17.74
C TYR A 134 5.51 32.93 -16.61
N LEU A 135 4.31 32.38 -16.84
CA LEU A 135 3.26 32.34 -15.81
C LEU A 135 3.72 31.59 -14.56
N GLN A 136 4.30 30.41 -14.74
CA GLN A 136 4.79 29.59 -13.62
C GLN A 136 5.86 30.32 -12.81
N MET A 137 6.76 31.04 -13.47
CA MET A 137 7.81 31.84 -12.84
C MET A 137 7.28 33.07 -12.11
N GLU A 138 6.28 33.77 -12.66
CA GLU A 138 5.60 34.88 -11.98
C GLU A 138 4.99 34.41 -10.66
N LEU A 139 4.19 33.34 -10.73
CA LEU A 139 3.52 32.77 -9.57
C LEU A 139 4.52 32.22 -8.54
N LEU A 140 5.61 31.57 -8.98
CA LEU A 140 6.65 31.05 -8.08
C LEU A 140 7.41 32.17 -7.37
N THR A 141 7.82 33.21 -8.09
CA THR A 141 8.63 34.33 -7.56
C THR A 141 7.88 35.06 -6.45
N GLN A 142 6.59 35.35 -6.67
CA GLN A 142 5.73 35.98 -5.67
C GLN A 142 5.54 35.08 -4.44
N ARG A 143 5.34 33.78 -4.66
CA ARG A 143 5.21 32.80 -3.56
C ARG A 143 6.48 32.73 -2.71
N MET A 144 7.65 32.80 -3.33
CA MET A 144 8.93 32.83 -2.63
C MET A 144 9.19 34.16 -1.90
N ALA A 145 8.23 35.10 -1.92
CA ALA A 145 8.29 36.43 -1.31
C ALA A 145 9.41 37.34 -1.85
N TYR A 146 9.79 37.14 -3.12
CA TYR A 146 10.72 38.03 -3.83
C TYR A 146 9.94 39.02 -4.70
N ASN A 147 10.34 40.28 -4.66
CA ASN A 147 9.88 41.26 -5.65
C ASN A 147 10.64 41.04 -6.94
N ARG A 148 9.93 41.00 -8.07
CA ARG A 148 10.58 40.99 -9.39
C ARG A 148 11.36 42.30 -9.56
N SER A 149 12.54 42.24 -10.17
CA SER A 149 13.20 43.45 -10.68
C SER A 149 12.33 44.05 -11.78
N GLU A 150 12.10 45.36 -11.74
CA GLU A 150 11.26 46.07 -12.72
C GLU A 150 11.69 45.77 -14.16
N GLY A 151 10.73 45.33 -14.98
CA GLY A 151 10.76 45.30 -16.45
C GLY A 151 12.00 44.64 -17.04
N ASP A 152 11.98 43.32 -17.22
CA ASP A 152 13.08 42.60 -17.87
C ASP A 152 13.07 42.90 -19.39
N GLN A 153 13.53 44.11 -19.76
CA GLN A 153 13.52 44.63 -21.13
C GLN A 153 14.22 43.65 -22.08
N GLN A 154 15.24 42.94 -21.59
CA GLN A 154 15.97 41.91 -22.34
C GLN A 154 15.07 40.72 -22.71
N LEU A 155 14.20 40.28 -21.79
CA LEU A 155 13.23 39.22 -22.08
C LEU A 155 12.25 39.67 -23.16
N THR A 156 11.69 40.88 -23.03
CA THR A 156 10.75 41.44 -24.02
C THR A 156 11.40 41.55 -25.41
N GLU A 157 12.63 42.06 -25.47
CA GLU A 157 13.40 42.16 -26.72
C GLU A 157 13.65 40.79 -27.36
N ALA A 158 14.04 39.79 -26.56
CA ALA A 158 14.27 38.42 -27.04
C ALA A 158 12.99 37.76 -27.57
N VAL A 159 11.88 37.83 -26.82
CA VAL A 159 10.60 37.24 -27.21
C VAL A 159 10.05 37.86 -28.50
N ILE A 160 10.10 39.18 -28.61
CA ILE A 160 9.60 39.88 -29.81
C ILE A 160 10.48 39.56 -31.02
N ALA A 161 11.82 39.53 -30.84
CA ALA A 161 12.72 39.15 -31.92
C ALA A 161 12.52 37.69 -32.36
N ALA A 162 12.22 36.78 -31.42
CA ALA A 162 11.84 35.41 -31.74
C ALA A 162 10.53 35.37 -32.55
N ALA A 163 9.52 36.14 -32.15
CA ALA A 163 8.23 36.20 -32.84
C ALA A 163 8.36 36.76 -34.26
N ASP A 164 9.16 37.80 -34.47
CA ASP A 164 9.47 38.33 -35.80
C ASP A 164 10.14 37.28 -36.69
N ALA A 165 11.13 36.56 -36.14
CA ALA A 165 11.84 35.50 -36.85
C ALA A 165 10.90 34.34 -37.21
N ALA A 166 10.01 33.94 -36.30
CA ALA A 166 8.99 32.92 -36.55
C ALA A 166 8.05 33.33 -37.69
N VAL A 167 7.54 34.56 -37.67
CA VAL A 167 6.66 35.10 -38.74
C VAL A 167 7.40 35.26 -40.06
N ALA A 168 8.71 35.53 -40.04
CA ALA A 168 9.55 35.60 -41.22
C ALA A 168 10.00 34.22 -41.76
N GLY A 169 9.72 33.13 -41.04
CA GLY A 169 10.17 31.78 -41.38
C GLY A 169 11.66 31.52 -41.11
N ASP A 170 12.32 32.35 -40.30
CA ASP A 170 13.72 32.18 -39.88
C ASP A 170 13.81 31.36 -38.59
N THR A 171 13.92 30.05 -38.75
CA THR A 171 13.84 29.07 -37.66
C THR A 171 15.07 29.07 -36.78
N GLU A 172 16.26 29.31 -37.35
CA GLU A 172 17.53 29.33 -36.64
C GLU A 172 17.63 30.57 -35.73
N LEU A 173 17.21 31.74 -36.24
CA LEU A 173 17.14 32.96 -35.44
C LEU A 173 16.07 32.85 -34.36
N MET A 174 14.89 32.32 -34.70
CA MET A 174 13.82 32.09 -33.72
C MET A 174 14.32 31.23 -32.56
N ASP A 175 14.95 30.09 -32.85
CA ASP A 175 15.44 29.16 -31.84
C ASP A 175 16.46 29.83 -30.92
N THR A 176 17.40 30.59 -31.49
CA THR A 176 18.40 31.37 -30.74
C THR A 176 17.74 32.35 -29.77
N ARG A 177 16.73 33.11 -30.24
CA ARG A 177 16.04 34.11 -29.44
C ARG A 177 15.13 33.51 -28.36
N VAL A 178 14.52 32.35 -28.62
CA VAL A 178 13.76 31.60 -27.60
C VAL A 178 14.69 31.12 -26.48
N VAL A 179 15.89 30.64 -26.80
CA VAL A 179 16.89 30.25 -25.79
C VAL A 179 17.30 31.45 -24.94
N GLU A 180 17.59 32.60 -25.56
CA GLU A 180 17.90 33.85 -24.83
C GLU A 180 16.76 34.25 -23.88
N ALA A 181 15.50 34.09 -24.29
CA ALA A 181 14.35 34.37 -23.43
C ALA A 181 14.29 33.43 -22.21
N TYR A 182 14.55 32.13 -22.39
CA TYR A 182 14.61 31.19 -21.27
C TYR A 182 15.78 31.48 -20.32
N ASP A 183 16.93 31.91 -20.82
CA ASP A 183 18.10 32.26 -19.99
C ASP A 183 17.78 33.39 -19.01
N GLN A 184 16.99 34.39 -19.41
CA GLN A 184 16.53 35.47 -18.52
C GLN A 184 15.63 34.93 -17.39
N LEU A 185 14.72 34.01 -17.72
CA LEU A 185 13.87 33.36 -16.71
C LEU A 185 14.68 32.48 -15.75
N VAL A 186 15.70 31.77 -16.24
CA VAL A 186 16.61 30.97 -15.40
C VAL A 186 17.43 31.85 -14.48
N GLN A 187 17.96 32.97 -14.98
CA GLN A 187 18.69 33.95 -14.18
C GLN A 187 17.80 34.49 -13.04
N SER A 188 16.53 34.76 -13.33
CA SER A 188 15.55 35.18 -12.33
C SER A 188 15.32 34.11 -11.25
N ARG A 189 15.12 32.84 -11.62
CA ARG A 189 14.95 31.73 -10.66
C ARG A 189 16.19 31.55 -9.78
N ASN A 190 17.37 31.55 -10.39
CA ASN A 190 18.65 31.31 -9.70
C ASN A 190 18.95 32.38 -8.64
N HIS A 191 18.28 33.53 -8.68
CA HIS A 191 18.37 34.55 -7.65
C HIS A 191 17.90 34.06 -6.27
N TYR A 192 16.85 33.24 -6.23
CA TYR A 192 16.28 32.72 -4.99
C TYR A 192 16.38 31.19 -4.82
N TYR A 193 16.57 30.44 -5.91
CA TYR A 193 16.78 29.00 -5.87
C TYR A 193 17.70 28.52 -7.02
N PRO A 194 19.01 28.42 -6.78
CA PRO A 194 19.99 28.01 -7.80
C PRO A 194 20.24 26.48 -7.86
N ILE A 195 19.54 25.69 -7.04
CA ILE A 195 19.73 24.23 -6.95
C ILE A 195 18.93 23.53 -8.06
N ASP A 196 19.44 22.38 -8.52
CA ASP A 196 18.73 21.52 -9.46
C ASP A 196 17.40 21.02 -8.88
N PHE A 197 16.38 21.04 -9.73
CA PHE A 197 15.02 20.61 -9.41
C PHE A 197 14.61 19.52 -10.40
N HIS A 198 14.05 18.41 -9.93
CA HIS A 198 13.79 17.23 -10.75
C HIS A 198 12.31 17.02 -11.06
N LEU A 199 12.01 16.58 -12.28
CA LEU A 199 10.67 16.14 -12.68
C LEU A 199 10.72 14.62 -12.91
N VAL A 200 10.04 13.89 -12.03
CA VAL A 200 9.83 12.45 -12.17
C VAL A 200 8.48 12.25 -12.84
N ASP A 201 8.49 12.11 -14.17
CA ASP A 201 7.28 11.79 -14.94
C ASP A 201 7.05 10.27 -14.94
N LEU A 202 5.95 9.84 -14.32
CA LEU A 202 5.56 8.45 -14.15
C LEU A 202 4.23 8.15 -14.85
N SER A 203 4.26 7.22 -15.81
CA SER A 203 3.05 6.66 -16.41
C SER A 203 2.58 5.40 -15.70
N LEU A 204 1.31 5.41 -15.29
CA LEU A 204 0.60 4.25 -14.78
C LEU A 204 0.11 3.40 -15.96
N THR A 205 0.36 2.09 -15.92
CA THR A 205 -0.17 1.18 -16.93
C THR A 205 -1.42 0.44 -16.45
N ALA A 206 -2.30 0.09 -17.39
CA ALA A 206 -3.48 -0.73 -17.19
C ALA A 206 -3.69 -1.59 -18.45
N PRO A 207 -4.53 -2.64 -18.41
CA PRO A 207 -4.80 -3.48 -19.59
C PRO A 207 -5.25 -2.69 -20.83
N SER A 208 -5.88 -1.52 -20.64
CA SER A 208 -6.34 -0.64 -21.72
C SER A 208 -5.26 0.31 -22.27
N THR A 209 -4.14 0.52 -21.57
CA THR A 209 -3.12 1.51 -21.93
C THR A 209 -1.79 0.89 -22.38
N VAL A 210 -1.59 -0.42 -22.20
CA VAL A 210 -0.38 -1.15 -22.59
C VAL A 210 -0.19 -1.36 -24.11
N GLY A 211 -1.19 -1.00 -24.93
CA GLY A 211 -1.10 -1.05 -26.40
C GLY A 211 -0.46 0.20 -27.03
N GLY A 212 -1.02 0.66 -28.15
CA GLY A 212 -0.51 1.79 -28.94
C GLY A 212 -0.17 3.08 -28.16
N PRO A 213 -0.97 3.52 -27.16
CA PRO A 213 -0.61 4.71 -26.37
C PRO A 213 0.73 4.59 -25.63
N LEU A 214 1.04 3.42 -25.07
CA LEU A 214 2.33 3.16 -24.42
C LEU A 214 3.46 3.04 -25.46
N GLU A 215 3.20 2.45 -26.62
CA GLU A 215 4.19 2.38 -27.71
C GLU A 215 4.62 3.78 -28.15
N GLN A 216 3.64 4.66 -28.40
CA GLN A 216 3.90 6.04 -28.79
C GLN A 216 4.73 6.76 -27.72
N LEU A 217 4.38 6.57 -26.45
CA LEU A 217 5.14 7.11 -25.33
C LEU A 217 6.60 6.62 -25.34
N CYS A 218 6.84 5.32 -25.51
CA CYS A 218 8.19 4.75 -25.52
C CYS A 218 9.06 5.30 -26.66
N ARG A 219 8.44 5.59 -27.81
CA ARG A 219 9.12 6.16 -28.98
C ARG A 219 9.44 7.65 -28.82
N GLN A 220 8.60 8.40 -28.10
CA GLN A 220 8.70 9.86 -28.01
C GLN A 220 9.41 10.35 -26.74
N ALA A 221 9.39 9.56 -25.66
CA ALA A 221 9.95 9.93 -24.37
C ALA A 221 11.48 10.11 -24.42
N THR A 222 11.97 11.18 -23.78
CA THR A 222 13.40 11.47 -23.61
C THR A 222 13.92 11.04 -22.23
N LYS A 223 13.17 11.30 -21.16
CA LYS A 223 13.40 10.84 -19.78
C LYS A 223 12.05 10.59 -19.12
N HIS A 224 11.70 9.32 -18.93
CA HIS A 224 10.35 8.92 -18.50
C HIS A 224 10.37 7.67 -17.61
N ASN A 225 9.31 7.47 -16.83
CA ASN A 225 9.17 6.32 -15.94
C ASN A 225 7.85 5.57 -16.20
N VAL A 226 7.88 4.24 -16.14
CA VAL A 226 6.68 3.43 -16.30
C VAL A 226 6.50 2.53 -15.09
N LEU A 227 5.31 2.58 -14.48
CA LEU A 227 4.88 1.61 -13.47
C LEU A 227 4.13 0.46 -14.17
N ILE A 228 4.63 -0.76 -13.99
CA ILE A 228 4.03 -1.97 -14.55
C ILE A 228 4.15 -3.16 -13.58
N THR A 229 3.12 -4.01 -13.52
CA THR A 229 3.14 -5.28 -12.79
C THR A 229 3.64 -6.42 -13.66
N GLY A 230 3.99 -7.57 -13.04
CA GLY A 230 4.35 -8.79 -13.77
C GLY A 230 3.25 -9.25 -14.74
N GLU A 231 1.99 -9.30 -14.29
CA GLU A 231 0.84 -9.69 -15.13
C GLU A 231 0.67 -8.80 -16.36
N LEU A 232 0.88 -7.47 -16.21
CA LEU A 232 0.81 -6.55 -17.34
C LEU A 232 2.00 -6.72 -18.29
N LEU A 233 3.18 -7.09 -17.81
CA LEU A 233 4.32 -7.44 -18.66
C LEU A 233 4.07 -8.72 -19.46
N GLU A 234 3.46 -9.74 -18.86
CA GLU A 234 3.06 -10.96 -19.57
C GLU A 234 2.01 -10.64 -20.63
N GLN A 235 0.99 -9.83 -20.28
CA GLN A 235 -0.01 -9.36 -21.23
C GLN A 235 0.64 -8.61 -22.39
N LEU A 236 1.54 -7.66 -22.09
CA LEU A 236 2.28 -6.87 -23.07
C LEU A 236 3.05 -7.79 -24.03
N SER A 237 3.73 -8.81 -23.52
CA SER A 237 4.46 -9.77 -24.34
C SER A 237 3.55 -10.64 -25.21
N ALA A 238 2.34 -10.97 -24.73
CA ALA A 238 1.41 -11.85 -25.44
C ALA A 238 0.62 -11.12 -26.53
N SER A 239 0.14 -9.91 -26.26
CA SER A 239 -0.77 -9.17 -27.16
C SER A 239 -0.11 -8.01 -27.90
N GLU A 240 0.94 -7.38 -27.36
CA GLU A 240 1.49 -6.12 -27.87
C GLU A 240 3.03 -6.17 -28.04
N PRO A 241 3.56 -7.11 -28.85
CA PRO A 241 5.01 -7.31 -28.97
C PRO A 241 5.77 -6.10 -29.54
N GLN A 242 5.10 -5.25 -30.32
CA GLN A 242 5.68 -4.01 -30.83
C GLN A 242 5.91 -2.99 -29.70
N THR A 243 4.95 -2.86 -28.79
CA THR A 243 5.10 -2.02 -27.59
C THR A 243 6.20 -2.54 -26.69
N LEU A 244 6.29 -3.86 -26.46
CA LEU A 244 7.38 -4.45 -25.68
C LEU A 244 8.76 -4.15 -26.31
N ALA A 245 8.88 -4.25 -27.63
CA ALA A 245 10.12 -3.93 -28.34
C ALA A 245 10.49 -2.44 -28.19
N ALA A 246 9.52 -1.53 -28.33
CA ALA A 246 9.74 -0.10 -28.14
C ALA A 246 10.14 0.24 -26.69
N LEU A 247 9.51 -0.42 -25.70
CA LEU A 247 9.83 -0.28 -24.29
C LEU A 247 11.27 -0.73 -24.03
N ARG A 248 11.67 -1.94 -24.47
CA ARG A 248 13.05 -2.44 -24.33
C ARG A 248 14.06 -1.49 -24.93
N GLN A 249 13.81 -1.03 -26.16
CA GLN A 249 14.69 -0.08 -26.84
C GLN A 249 14.84 1.22 -26.02
N ALA A 250 13.75 1.77 -25.50
CA ALA A 250 13.80 2.99 -24.69
C ALA A 250 14.57 2.82 -23.37
N ILE A 251 14.49 1.63 -22.75
CA ILE A 251 15.26 1.32 -21.54
C ILE A 251 16.75 1.17 -21.88
N ASP A 252 17.09 0.47 -22.96
CA ASP A 252 18.49 0.26 -23.35
C ASP A 252 19.17 1.56 -23.80
N GLU A 253 18.41 2.51 -24.36
CA GLU A 253 18.85 3.87 -24.66
C GLU A 253 18.83 4.80 -23.43
N GLN A 254 18.52 4.29 -22.23
CA GLN A 254 18.42 5.05 -20.96
C GLN A 254 17.48 6.27 -21.04
N ARG A 255 16.46 6.21 -21.91
CA ARG A 255 15.41 7.22 -22.01
C ARG A 255 14.23 6.92 -21.10
N LEU A 256 14.09 5.68 -20.67
CA LEU A 256 12.98 5.21 -19.84
C LEU A 256 13.48 4.26 -18.76
N SER A 257 12.99 4.40 -17.53
CA SER A 257 13.14 3.39 -16.48
C SER A 257 11.79 2.76 -16.11
N VAL A 258 11.82 1.49 -15.72
CA VAL A 258 10.63 0.76 -15.32
C VAL A 258 10.70 0.52 -13.82
N CYS A 259 9.63 0.87 -13.12
CA CYS A 259 9.42 0.54 -11.72
C CYS A 259 8.22 -0.39 -11.56
N GLY A 260 8.18 -1.12 -10.46
CA GLY A 260 7.17 -2.12 -10.19
C GLY A 260 7.70 -3.06 -9.13
N GLY A 261 7.10 -4.25 -8.99
CA GLY A 261 7.79 -5.30 -8.25
C GLY A 261 6.93 -6.45 -7.81
N THR A 262 5.61 -6.31 -7.82
CA THR A 262 4.68 -7.42 -7.58
C THR A 262 4.16 -7.99 -8.90
N MET A 263 3.72 -9.25 -8.84
CA MET A 263 3.17 -9.95 -10.00
C MET A 263 1.79 -9.40 -10.33
N THR A 264 0.99 -9.21 -9.29
CA THR A 264 -0.38 -8.70 -9.34
C THR A 264 -0.45 -7.29 -8.75
N ASN A 265 -1.61 -6.63 -8.89
CA ASN A 265 -1.87 -5.33 -8.28
C ASN A 265 -2.48 -5.43 -6.85
N ARG A 266 -2.34 -6.58 -6.19
CA ARG A 266 -2.83 -6.74 -4.82
C ARG A 266 -1.93 -5.99 -3.84
N PRO A 267 -2.47 -5.14 -2.94
CA PRO A 267 -1.67 -4.36 -2.00
C PRO A 267 -0.63 -5.18 -1.22
N PRO A 268 0.65 -4.76 -1.15
CA PRO A 268 1.71 -5.50 -0.48
C PRO A 268 1.41 -5.87 0.98
N ALA A 269 0.70 -5.00 1.72
CA ALA A 269 0.38 -5.21 3.12
C ALA A 269 -0.71 -6.27 3.38
N GLU A 270 -1.40 -6.74 2.33
CA GLU A 270 -2.41 -7.80 2.39
C GLU A 270 -1.83 -9.19 2.16
N HIS A 271 -0.54 -9.29 1.84
CA HIS A 271 0.13 -10.57 1.64
C HIS A 271 0.73 -11.11 2.95
N SER A 272 0.82 -12.43 3.06
CA SER A 272 1.71 -13.10 4.01
C SER A 272 3.18 -12.84 3.61
N ALA A 273 4.14 -13.15 4.48
CA ALA A 273 5.55 -13.03 4.15
C ALA A 273 5.91 -13.90 2.92
N GLU A 274 5.36 -15.12 2.85
CA GLU A 274 5.57 -16.03 1.73
C GLU A 274 4.89 -15.56 0.44
N SER A 275 3.63 -15.12 0.51
CA SER A 275 2.92 -14.63 -0.68
C SER A 275 3.57 -13.36 -1.23
N LEU A 276 4.01 -12.44 -0.37
CA LEU A 276 4.75 -11.25 -0.80
C LEU A 276 6.07 -11.64 -1.47
N LEU A 277 6.83 -12.56 -0.88
CA LEU A 277 8.06 -13.07 -1.48
C LEU A 277 7.78 -13.72 -2.84
N ALA A 278 6.74 -14.54 -2.96
CA ALA A 278 6.35 -15.20 -4.20
C ALA A 278 5.95 -14.19 -5.29
N GLU A 279 5.17 -13.17 -4.95
CA GLU A 279 4.81 -12.07 -5.85
C GLU A 279 6.06 -11.34 -6.39
N LEU A 280 7.00 -11.04 -5.50
CA LEU A 280 8.24 -10.34 -5.86
C LEU A 280 9.16 -11.21 -6.75
N LEU A 281 9.28 -12.50 -6.44
CA LEU A 281 10.07 -13.45 -7.23
C LEU A 281 9.45 -13.69 -8.62
N ALA A 282 8.13 -13.88 -8.69
CA ALA A 282 7.42 -14.09 -9.95
C ALA A 282 7.53 -12.85 -10.86
N ALA A 283 7.29 -11.66 -10.33
CA ALA A 283 7.43 -10.42 -11.08
C ALA A 283 8.87 -10.21 -11.58
N ARG A 284 9.86 -10.53 -10.74
CA ARG A 284 11.27 -10.47 -11.12
C ARG A 284 11.58 -11.40 -12.28
N GLN A 285 11.14 -12.66 -12.20
CA GLN A 285 11.34 -13.65 -13.27
C GLN A 285 10.72 -13.17 -14.60
N VAL A 286 9.49 -12.66 -14.55
CA VAL A 286 8.80 -12.10 -15.71
C VAL A 286 9.57 -10.90 -16.29
N ALA A 287 10.05 -9.99 -15.45
CA ALA A 287 10.84 -8.85 -15.88
C ALA A 287 12.16 -9.29 -16.55
N GLU A 288 12.89 -10.23 -15.96
CA GLU A 288 14.12 -10.79 -16.55
C GLU A 288 13.84 -11.45 -17.91
N GLN A 289 12.75 -12.20 -18.02
CA GLN A 289 12.35 -12.87 -19.26
C GLN A 289 11.98 -11.88 -20.38
N HIS A 290 11.20 -10.85 -20.08
CA HIS A 290 10.61 -9.97 -21.10
C HIS A 290 11.40 -8.68 -21.33
N LEU A 291 12.00 -8.09 -20.29
CA LEU A 291 12.81 -6.87 -20.37
C LEU A 291 14.31 -7.15 -20.45
N GLY A 292 14.75 -8.39 -20.16
CA GLY A 292 16.15 -8.78 -20.14
C GLY A 292 16.91 -8.32 -18.89
N LYS A 293 16.23 -7.68 -17.94
CA LYS A 293 16.79 -7.18 -16.68
C LYS A 293 15.71 -7.20 -15.59
N PRO A 294 16.06 -7.42 -14.31
CA PRO A 294 15.10 -7.33 -13.22
C PRO A 294 14.67 -5.88 -12.97
N LEU A 295 13.53 -5.70 -12.29
CA LEU A 295 13.16 -4.40 -11.73
C LEU A 295 14.01 -4.11 -10.50
N THR A 296 14.51 -2.87 -10.38
CA THR A 296 15.38 -2.44 -9.27
C THR A 296 14.81 -1.27 -8.47
N THR A 297 13.76 -0.62 -8.98
CA THR A 297 12.98 0.39 -8.26
C THR A 297 11.58 -0.15 -7.96
N PHE A 298 11.26 -0.30 -6.68
CA PHE A 298 9.97 -0.77 -6.22
C PHE A 298 8.91 0.31 -6.37
N ALA A 299 7.77 -0.02 -6.95
CA ALA A 299 6.60 0.84 -6.96
C ALA A 299 5.36 -0.02 -7.07
N HIS A 300 4.25 0.46 -6.52
CA HIS A 300 3.00 -0.29 -6.50
C HIS A 300 1.82 0.67 -6.64
N TYR A 301 0.73 0.28 -7.33
CA TYR A 301 -0.40 1.19 -7.55
C TYR A 301 -1.18 1.47 -6.26
N ALA A 302 -1.31 0.46 -5.40
CA ALA A 302 -1.74 0.62 -4.02
C ALA A 302 -0.57 1.05 -3.12
N ASN A 303 -0.87 1.48 -1.90
CA ASN A 303 0.14 1.91 -0.94
C ASN A 303 1.19 0.81 -0.68
N PRO A 304 2.49 1.06 -0.97
CA PRO A 304 3.54 0.06 -0.87
C PRO A 304 3.95 -0.30 0.57
N LEU A 305 3.33 0.27 1.61
CA LEU A 305 3.74 0.10 3.00
C LEU A 305 3.42 -1.27 3.61
N ALA A 306 4.10 -2.31 3.16
CA ALA A 306 4.19 -3.58 3.89
C ALA A 306 5.36 -3.54 4.89
N PRO A 307 5.18 -4.00 6.15
CA PRO A 307 6.23 -3.93 7.16
C PRO A 307 7.53 -4.67 6.78
N LEU A 308 7.40 -5.81 6.09
CA LEU A 308 8.52 -6.65 5.67
C LEU A 308 9.11 -6.28 4.31
N ALA A 309 8.49 -5.36 3.56
CA ALA A 309 8.88 -5.07 2.19
C ALA A 309 10.33 -4.56 2.06
N PRO A 310 10.85 -3.62 2.87
CA PRO A 310 12.21 -3.09 2.65
C PRO A 310 13.30 -4.18 2.72
N GLY A 311 13.24 -5.02 3.75
CA GLY A 311 14.19 -6.14 3.92
C GLY A 311 14.10 -7.15 2.78
N LEU A 312 12.87 -7.51 2.37
CA LEU A 312 12.62 -8.39 1.23
C LEU A 312 13.18 -7.80 -0.09
N LEU A 313 12.82 -6.54 -0.37
CA LEU A 313 13.23 -5.82 -1.57
C LEU A 313 14.76 -5.70 -1.66
N ALA A 314 15.42 -5.32 -0.55
CA ALA A 314 16.88 -5.26 -0.48
C ALA A 314 17.52 -6.63 -0.75
N LYS A 315 17.04 -7.70 -0.10
CA LYS A 315 17.52 -9.08 -0.34
C LYS A 315 17.27 -9.55 -1.78
N LEU A 316 16.24 -9.03 -2.45
CA LEU A 316 15.92 -9.31 -3.87
C LEU A 316 16.63 -8.39 -4.87
N GLY A 317 17.44 -7.43 -4.42
CA GLY A 317 18.29 -6.59 -5.27
C GLY A 317 17.64 -5.28 -5.72
N TYR A 318 16.54 -4.86 -5.09
CA TYR A 318 16.02 -3.50 -5.26
C TYR A 318 16.89 -2.52 -4.48
N HIS A 319 17.14 -1.35 -5.06
CA HIS A 319 17.92 -0.28 -4.42
C HIS A 319 17.09 0.94 -4.06
N SER A 320 15.88 1.06 -4.63
CA SER A 320 14.99 2.20 -4.38
C SER A 320 13.51 1.84 -4.42
N ALA A 321 12.68 2.74 -3.92
CA ALA A 321 11.22 2.65 -3.97
C ALA A 321 10.55 4.00 -4.31
N VAL A 322 9.35 3.96 -4.86
CA VAL A 322 8.42 5.10 -4.96
C VAL A 322 7.33 4.88 -3.93
N LEU A 323 7.34 5.69 -2.87
CA LEU A 323 6.36 5.71 -1.79
C LEU A 323 5.29 6.76 -2.10
N ALA A 324 4.39 6.41 -3.01
CA ALA A 324 3.27 7.26 -3.39
C ALA A 324 1.96 6.48 -3.35
N SER A 325 0.86 7.21 -3.18
CA SER A 325 -0.48 6.64 -3.17
C SER A 325 -1.26 7.13 -4.38
N PHE A 326 -1.38 6.27 -5.39
CA PHE A 326 -2.09 6.59 -6.63
C PHE A 326 -3.61 6.41 -6.49
N GLY A 327 -4.07 5.67 -5.48
CA GLY A 327 -5.49 5.43 -5.16
C GLY A 327 -6.09 6.35 -4.10
N GLY A 328 -5.40 7.43 -3.69
CA GLY A 328 -5.92 8.41 -2.73
C GLY A 328 -5.83 7.99 -1.24
N GLN A 329 -5.12 6.91 -0.93
CA GLN A 329 -4.78 6.55 0.45
C GLN A 329 -3.77 7.54 1.04
N THR A 330 -3.81 7.78 2.34
CA THR A 330 -2.86 8.68 3.02
C THR A 330 -1.51 8.00 3.16
N MET A 331 -0.44 8.66 2.69
CA MET A 331 0.93 8.30 3.01
C MET A 331 1.36 8.99 4.30
N PRO A 332 2.28 8.41 5.07
CA PRO A 332 2.93 9.10 6.18
C PRO A 332 3.60 10.37 5.67
N ASP A 333 3.55 11.43 6.48
CA ASP A 333 4.25 12.66 6.14
C ASP A 333 5.75 12.41 6.03
N SER A 334 6.31 12.64 4.85
CA SER A 334 7.74 12.74 4.65
C SER A 334 8.16 14.20 4.80
N TYR A 335 9.24 14.45 5.55
CA TYR A 335 9.83 15.79 5.63
C TYR A 335 10.57 16.17 4.36
N SER A 336 10.89 15.19 3.50
CA SER A 336 11.55 15.37 2.22
C SER A 336 11.05 14.39 1.16
N SER A 337 11.06 14.82 -0.11
CA SER A 337 10.73 14.01 -1.28
C SER A 337 11.65 12.80 -1.40
N ARG A 338 12.96 12.95 -1.13
CA ARG A 338 13.88 11.81 -1.02
C ARG A 338 14.10 11.45 0.45
N THR A 339 13.82 10.21 0.81
CA THR A 339 13.86 9.67 2.17
C THR A 339 14.42 8.26 2.18
N THR A 340 14.64 7.69 3.37
CA THR A 340 15.03 6.29 3.54
C THR A 340 13.89 5.49 4.15
N TRP A 341 13.33 4.56 3.38
CA TRP A 341 12.40 3.56 3.86
C TRP A 341 13.15 2.46 4.59
N THR A 342 13.28 2.61 5.90
CA THR A 342 13.90 1.58 6.75
C THR A 342 12.88 0.50 7.12
N GLY A 343 13.21 -0.75 6.84
CA GLY A 343 12.45 -1.92 7.26
C GLY A 343 12.44 -2.11 8.76
N LEU A 344 11.53 -2.95 9.25
CA LEU A 344 11.49 -3.31 10.67
C LEU A 344 12.73 -4.07 11.15
N ASP A 345 13.42 -4.72 10.23
CA ASP A 345 14.72 -5.38 10.39
C ASP A 345 15.91 -4.41 10.38
N GLY A 346 15.66 -3.12 10.19
CA GLY A 346 16.68 -2.09 10.10
C GLY A 346 17.33 -1.95 8.72
N MET A 347 16.91 -2.74 7.72
CA MET A 347 17.45 -2.63 6.37
C MET A 347 16.93 -1.34 5.69
N PRO A 348 17.80 -0.42 5.27
CA PRO A 348 17.39 0.79 4.59
C PRO A 348 17.13 0.54 3.10
N LEU A 349 16.12 1.21 2.55
CA LEU A 349 15.86 1.31 1.11
C LEU A 349 15.64 2.78 0.76
N GLU A 350 16.35 3.30 -0.24
CA GLU A 350 16.14 4.67 -0.70
C GLU A 350 14.73 4.84 -1.28
N ALA A 351 14.08 5.97 -1.03
CA ALA A 351 12.71 6.16 -1.45
C ALA A 351 12.41 7.59 -1.92
N LEU A 352 11.59 7.68 -2.98
CA LEU A 352 10.89 8.89 -3.38
C LEU A 352 9.52 8.89 -2.71
N ALA A 353 9.36 9.67 -1.65
CA ALA A 353 8.11 9.88 -0.93
C ALA A 353 7.53 11.26 -1.30
N ALA A 354 6.74 11.30 -2.37
CA ALA A 354 6.16 12.52 -2.90
C ALA A 354 4.66 12.33 -3.21
N THR A 355 3.90 13.41 -3.07
CA THR A 355 2.49 13.44 -3.46
C THR A 355 2.38 13.35 -4.99
N PRO A 356 1.65 12.36 -5.53
CA PRO A 356 1.49 12.24 -6.98
C PRO A 356 0.62 13.38 -7.53
N LEU A 357 1.12 14.03 -8.59
CA LEU A 357 0.47 15.15 -9.25
C LEU A 357 -0.14 14.69 -10.58
N ASP A 358 -1.47 14.69 -10.68
CA ASP A 358 -2.19 14.22 -11.88
C ASP A 358 -1.98 15.17 -13.07
N MET A 359 -1.25 14.70 -14.09
CA MET A 359 -0.92 15.43 -15.31
C MET A 359 -2.10 15.62 -16.25
N GLY A 360 -3.18 14.85 -16.05
CA GLY A 360 -4.43 14.96 -16.80
C GLY A 360 -5.28 16.16 -16.38
N ARG A 361 -4.84 16.95 -15.40
CA ARG A 361 -5.61 18.05 -14.81
C ARG A 361 -4.95 19.42 -14.99
N ALA A 362 -5.70 20.36 -15.53
CA ALA A 362 -5.36 21.76 -15.63
C ALA A 362 -5.12 22.38 -14.26
N SER A 363 -5.91 22.01 -13.26
CA SER A 363 -5.75 22.51 -11.89
C SER A 363 -4.37 22.16 -11.33
N THR A 364 -3.84 20.97 -11.63
CA THR A 364 -2.48 20.56 -11.25
C THR A 364 -1.42 21.45 -11.89
N MET A 365 -1.57 21.75 -13.19
CA MET A 365 -0.62 22.60 -13.92
C MET A 365 -0.61 24.04 -13.43
N LEU A 366 -1.78 24.58 -13.03
CA LEU A 366 -1.86 25.90 -12.40
C LEU A 366 -1.23 25.92 -11.00
N GLN A 367 -1.35 24.81 -10.25
CA GLN A 367 -0.81 24.67 -8.90
C GLN A 367 0.68 24.31 -8.84
N LEU A 368 1.32 24.06 -9.99
CA LEU A 368 2.73 23.68 -10.07
C LEU A 368 3.67 24.57 -9.22
N PRO A 369 3.54 25.92 -9.17
CA PRO A 369 4.42 26.77 -8.37
C PRO A 369 4.28 26.53 -6.87
N THR A 370 3.09 26.14 -6.42
CA THR A 370 2.83 25.77 -5.02
C THR A 370 3.56 24.47 -4.69
N GLN A 371 3.51 23.49 -5.58
CA GLN A 371 4.19 22.21 -5.40
C GLN A 371 5.71 22.38 -5.47
N MET A 372 6.20 23.19 -6.40
CA MET A 372 7.62 23.55 -6.52
C MET A 372 8.12 24.25 -5.27
N GLN A 373 7.42 25.26 -4.77
CA GLN A 373 7.78 25.95 -3.53
C GLN A 373 7.89 24.98 -2.35
N ASN A 374 6.90 24.09 -2.19
CA ASN A 374 6.90 23.10 -1.11
C ASN A 374 8.15 22.21 -1.20
N ALA A 375 8.43 21.64 -2.37
CA ALA A 375 9.63 20.83 -2.57
C ALA A 375 10.92 21.65 -2.33
N MET A 376 11.02 22.86 -2.88
CA MET A 376 12.21 23.73 -2.76
C MET A 376 12.51 24.16 -1.32
N ASN A 377 11.50 24.35 -0.47
CA ASN A 377 11.69 24.79 0.91
C ASN A 377 12.18 23.68 1.84
N TYR A 378 11.84 22.42 1.54
CA TYR A 378 12.07 21.30 2.46
C TYR A 378 13.08 20.27 1.94
N ASP A 379 13.35 20.23 0.62
CA ASP A 379 14.20 19.21 0.00
C ASP A 379 15.59 19.69 -0.38
N LEU A 380 16.59 18.86 -0.04
CA LEU A 380 17.93 18.94 -0.62
C LEU A 380 17.99 18.36 -2.05
N ALA A 381 17.05 17.47 -2.39
CA ALA A 381 16.91 16.80 -3.69
C ALA A 381 15.48 16.98 -4.23
N ALA A 382 15.08 18.24 -4.40
CA ALA A 382 13.71 18.62 -4.73
C ALA A 382 13.22 17.94 -6.01
N ALA A 383 12.08 17.27 -5.91
CA ALA A 383 11.47 16.54 -7.02
C ALA A 383 9.95 16.67 -6.99
N LEU A 384 9.34 16.71 -8.18
CA LEU A 384 7.90 16.49 -8.34
C LEU A 384 7.65 15.14 -8.97
N LEU A 385 6.70 14.40 -8.39
CA LEU A 385 6.17 13.18 -8.95
C LEU A 385 4.95 13.50 -9.80
N LEU A 386 5.14 13.61 -11.11
CA LEU A 386 4.07 13.81 -12.08
C LEU A 386 3.52 12.43 -12.48
N VAL A 387 2.20 12.26 -12.46
CA VAL A 387 1.55 10.96 -12.68
C VAL A 387 0.41 11.06 -13.68
N GLY A 388 0.29 10.07 -14.56
CA GLY A 388 -0.80 10.03 -15.55
C GLY A 388 -0.85 8.71 -16.31
N TRP A 389 -1.80 8.60 -17.21
CA TRP A 389 -1.98 7.42 -18.06
C TRP A 389 -1.42 7.68 -19.46
N PRO A 390 -0.83 6.69 -20.14
CA PRO A 390 -0.47 6.83 -21.55
C PRO A 390 -1.64 7.35 -22.38
N GLY A 391 -1.40 8.39 -23.18
CA GLY A 391 -2.40 9.04 -24.02
C GLY A 391 -3.38 9.99 -23.32
N HIS A 392 -3.31 10.16 -22.00
CA HIS A 392 -4.20 11.06 -21.25
C HIS A 392 -3.39 12.18 -20.59
N ARG A 393 -3.08 13.22 -21.37
CA ARG A 393 -2.29 14.38 -20.92
C ARG A 393 -2.94 15.69 -21.36
N THR A 394 -2.69 16.76 -20.61
CA THR A 394 -3.19 18.11 -20.91
C THR A 394 -2.26 18.84 -21.88
N GLU A 395 -2.77 19.85 -22.59
CA GLU A 395 -1.95 20.69 -23.47
C GLU A 395 -0.85 21.45 -22.69
N TRP A 396 -1.08 21.77 -21.41
CA TRP A 396 -0.09 22.43 -20.55
C TRP A 396 0.95 21.48 -19.97
N TYR A 397 0.64 20.19 -19.86
CA TYR A 397 1.66 19.19 -19.61
C TYR A 397 2.65 19.15 -20.79
N ASP A 398 2.15 19.18 -22.02
CA ASP A 398 3.02 19.21 -23.21
C ASP A 398 3.87 20.49 -23.24
N ASP A 399 3.29 21.63 -22.85
CA ASP A 399 4.03 22.88 -22.64
C ASP A 399 5.15 22.72 -21.60
N LEU A 400 4.87 22.13 -20.42
CA LEU A 400 5.87 21.86 -19.38
C LEU A 400 7.03 20.99 -19.92
N MET A 401 6.71 19.93 -20.67
CA MET A 401 7.74 19.09 -21.28
C MET A 401 8.52 19.81 -22.38
N GLN A 402 7.86 20.69 -23.14
CA GLN A 402 8.53 21.49 -24.16
C GLN A 402 9.50 22.50 -23.54
N VAL A 403 9.13 23.14 -22.41
CA VAL A 403 10.06 23.94 -21.60
C VAL A 403 11.24 23.08 -21.16
N ALA A 404 10.96 21.90 -20.62
CA ALA A 404 11.97 21.01 -20.05
C ALA A 404 12.98 20.44 -21.07
N LYS A 405 12.61 20.38 -22.36
CA LYS A 405 13.55 20.05 -23.45
C LYS A 405 14.58 21.15 -23.70
N ARG A 406 14.21 22.41 -23.45
CA ARG A 406 15.03 23.59 -23.75
C ARG A 406 15.82 24.08 -22.55
N THR A 407 15.25 23.99 -21.34
CA THR A 407 15.83 24.58 -20.13
C THR A 407 15.41 23.82 -18.86
N PRO A 408 16.25 23.76 -17.82
CA PRO A 408 15.87 23.19 -16.52
C PRO A 408 14.99 24.15 -15.69
N LEU A 409 14.49 25.26 -16.25
CA LEU A 409 13.75 26.32 -15.54
C LEU A 409 12.65 25.82 -14.60
N LEU A 410 11.74 24.97 -15.09
CA LEU A 410 10.66 24.39 -14.30
C LEU A 410 10.99 22.99 -13.74
N GLY A 411 12.24 22.56 -13.91
CA GLY A 411 12.74 21.27 -13.51
C GLY A 411 13.30 20.46 -14.66
N ARG A 412 14.18 19.52 -14.31
CA ARG A 412 14.86 18.63 -15.23
C ARG A 412 14.17 17.26 -15.24
N PRO A 413 13.66 16.78 -16.39
CA PRO A 413 13.11 15.44 -16.53
C PRO A 413 14.16 14.40 -16.19
N THR A 414 13.79 13.41 -15.38
CA THR A 414 14.71 12.35 -14.95
C THR A 414 14.03 10.99 -14.94
N THR A 415 14.81 9.96 -15.24
CA THR A 415 14.44 8.58 -14.88
C THR A 415 14.65 8.38 -13.38
N LEU A 416 13.94 7.43 -12.78
CA LEU A 416 14.08 7.07 -11.36
C LEU A 416 15.50 6.57 -11.09
N ASP A 417 16.04 5.72 -11.96
CA ASP A 417 17.42 5.22 -11.86
C ASP A 417 18.43 6.38 -11.77
N ASN A 418 18.31 7.36 -12.68
CA ASN A 418 19.19 8.53 -12.67
C ASN A 418 18.94 9.44 -11.45
N TYR A 419 17.69 9.64 -11.04
CA TYR A 419 17.36 10.46 -9.86
C TYR A 419 18.03 9.91 -8.61
N PHE A 420 17.92 8.59 -8.37
CA PHE A 420 18.52 7.96 -7.20
C PHE A 420 20.06 7.93 -7.26
N GLU A 421 20.63 7.87 -8.46
CA GLU A 421 22.08 7.91 -8.68
C GLU A 421 22.69 9.30 -8.45
N VAL A 422 22.08 10.37 -8.98
CA VAL A 422 22.69 11.71 -8.97
C VAL A 422 22.34 12.57 -7.77
N THR A 423 21.27 12.22 -7.05
CA THR A 423 20.89 12.93 -5.82
C THR A 423 21.30 12.10 -4.58
N THR A 424 21.21 12.68 -3.39
CA THR A 424 21.46 11.98 -2.12
C THR A 424 20.32 12.26 -1.16
N SER A 425 19.93 11.26 -0.38
CA SER A 425 18.97 11.43 0.72
C SER A 425 19.60 12.22 1.86
N ASN A 426 18.75 12.82 2.70
CA ASN A 426 19.20 13.44 3.93
C ASN A 426 19.06 12.42 5.06
N ASP A 427 20.15 12.06 5.74
CA ASP A 427 20.22 11.01 6.79
C ASP A 427 19.35 11.30 8.05
N TYR A 428 18.59 12.39 8.07
CA TYR A 428 17.77 12.80 9.22
C TYR A 428 16.42 12.09 9.32
N SER A 429 15.99 11.33 8.30
CA SER A 429 14.77 10.54 8.40
C SER A 429 15.03 9.27 9.22
N GLY A 430 14.58 9.24 10.47
CA GLY A 430 14.54 8.01 11.26
C GLY A 430 13.62 6.96 10.63
N ALA A 431 13.69 5.72 11.12
CA ALA A 431 12.80 4.65 10.67
C ALA A 431 11.33 5.08 10.75
N MET A 432 10.54 4.69 9.74
CA MET A 432 9.12 5.02 9.75
C MET A 432 8.45 4.49 11.01
N SER A 433 7.56 5.30 11.58
CA SER A 433 6.76 4.87 12.72
C SER A 433 6.00 3.59 12.37
N VAL A 434 5.92 2.65 13.31
CA VAL A 434 5.03 1.49 13.18
C VAL A 434 3.58 1.90 12.98
N GLU A 435 3.22 3.14 13.37
CA GLU A 435 1.91 3.74 13.14
C GLU A 435 1.69 4.26 11.72
N SER A 436 2.70 4.20 10.85
CA SER A 436 2.57 4.50 9.44
C SER A 436 1.97 3.35 8.64
N TYR A 437 2.14 2.11 9.12
CA TYR A 437 1.61 0.92 8.43
C TYR A 437 0.08 0.84 8.53
N PRO A 438 -0.60 0.37 7.46
CA PRO A 438 -2.05 0.28 7.43
C PRO A 438 -2.59 -0.70 8.47
N ASN A 439 -3.89 -0.65 8.71
CA ASN A 439 -4.58 -1.77 9.36
C ASN A 439 -4.71 -2.92 8.36
N ALA A 440 -4.85 -4.16 8.83
CA ALA A 440 -5.14 -5.27 7.93
C ALA A 440 -6.57 -5.12 7.39
N SER A 441 -6.70 -5.08 6.06
CA SER A 441 -7.98 -5.06 5.33
C SER A 441 -8.48 -6.47 5.05
N GLU A 442 -7.58 -7.40 4.76
CA GLU A 442 -7.85 -8.81 4.50
C GLU A 442 -6.96 -9.72 5.35
N SER A 443 -7.40 -10.97 5.54
CA SER A 443 -6.50 -12.01 6.08
C SER A 443 -5.48 -12.32 4.99
N PRO A 444 -4.18 -12.34 5.31
CA PRO A 444 -3.18 -12.73 4.32
C PRO A 444 -3.46 -14.14 3.82
N GLU A 445 -3.45 -14.31 2.49
CA GLU A 445 -3.47 -15.65 1.91
C GLU A 445 -2.23 -16.39 2.41
N THR A 446 -2.47 -17.49 3.11
CA THR A 446 -1.41 -18.44 3.44
C THR A 446 -1.55 -19.57 2.42
N THR A 447 -0.78 -19.50 1.33
CA THR A 447 -0.70 -20.64 0.41
C THR A 447 0.08 -21.72 1.12
N ILE A 448 -0.64 -22.69 1.65
CA ILE A 448 -0.09 -23.81 2.38
C ILE A 448 -0.28 -25.04 1.50
N ASP A 449 0.82 -25.59 0.99
CA ASP A 449 0.81 -26.89 0.34
C ASP A 449 1.35 -27.95 1.30
N GLY A 450 0.71 -29.12 1.35
CA GLY A 450 1.17 -30.29 2.11
C GLY A 450 2.46 -30.95 1.57
N GLU A 451 3.20 -30.27 0.69
CA GLU A 451 4.48 -30.69 0.14
C GLU A 451 5.49 -31.13 1.21
N PRO A 452 5.65 -30.45 2.37
CA PRO A 452 6.69 -30.81 3.32
C PRO A 452 6.49 -32.22 3.91
N LEU A 453 5.23 -32.60 4.14
CA LEU A 453 4.87 -33.93 4.61
C LEU A 453 5.20 -34.98 3.52
N ARG A 454 4.79 -34.74 2.27
CA ARG A 454 5.09 -35.64 1.15
C ARG A 454 6.59 -35.84 0.94
N CYS A 455 7.40 -34.80 1.12
CA CYS A 455 8.86 -34.90 1.04
C CYS A 455 9.46 -35.66 2.23
N LEU A 456 8.96 -35.49 3.45
CA LEU A 456 9.38 -36.33 4.58
C LEU A 456 9.09 -37.84 4.33
N ALA A 457 7.97 -38.16 3.69
CA ALA A 457 7.66 -39.55 3.31
C ALA A 457 8.60 -40.09 2.21
N SER A 458 8.99 -39.24 1.25
CA SER A 458 9.88 -39.65 0.15
C SER A 458 11.29 -39.98 0.63
N VAL A 459 11.78 -39.32 1.68
CA VAL A 459 13.06 -39.64 2.36
C VAL A 459 13.10 -41.10 2.85
N ALA A 460 11.96 -41.69 3.21
CA ALA A 460 11.86 -43.10 3.63
C ALA A 460 11.73 -44.10 2.45
N GLY A 461 11.69 -43.61 1.21
CA GLY A 461 11.46 -44.38 -0.01
C GLY A 461 9.98 -44.62 -0.33
N GLY A 462 9.06 -43.89 0.29
CA GLY A 462 7.61 -43.95 0.03
C GLY A 462 7.14 -42.95 -1.02
N GLN A 463 5.88 -43.08 -1.46
CA GLN A 463 5.21 -42.07 -2.30
C GLN A 463 4.05 -41.45 -1.51
N GLY A 464 4.09 -40.12 -1.29
CA GLY A 464 2.98 -39.38 -0.69
C GLY A 464 2.65 -39.77 0.77
N ASP A 465 1.38 -39.69 1.15
CA ASP A 465 0.87 -39.95 2.51
C ASP A 465 0.83 -41.45 2.87
N ASP A 466 1.89 -42.19 2.57
CA ASP A 466 2.01 -43.62 2.83
C ASP A 466 2.36 -43.88 4.31
N ALA A 467 1.39 -44.39 5.07
CA ALA A 467 1.57 -44.79 6.46
C ALA A 467 2.74 -45.75 6.67
N ALA A 468 3.05 -46.61 5.69
CA ALA A 468 4.19 -47.53 5.77
C ALA A 468 5.54 -46.79 5.70
N ALA A 469 5.62 -45.70 4.94
CA ALA A 469 6.82 -44.87 4.82
C ALA A 469 7.15 -44.18 6.14
N TYR A 470 6.14 -43.57 6.79
CA TYR A 470 6.31 -42.95 8.10
C TYR A 470 6.55 -43.96 9.21
N ALA A 471 5.86 -45.11 9.17
CA ALA A 471 6.11 -46.20 10.11
C ALA A 471 7.55 -46.72 10.01
N LYS A 472 8.09 -46.83 8.79
CA LYS A 472 9.50 -47.17 8.56
C LYS A 472 10.45 -46.09 9.07
N LEU A 473 10.15 -44.81 8.79
CA LEU A 473 10.96 -43.67 9.23
C LEU A 473 11.05 -43.57 10.76
N LEU A 474 9.97 -43.92 11.46
CA LEU A 474 9.85 -43.88 12.93
C LEU A 474 10.16 -45.23 13.62
N GLY A 475 10.54 -46.24 12.84
CA GLY A 475 10.96 -47.55 13.34
C GLY A 475 9.84 -48.34 14.06
N CYS A 476 8.62 -48.34 13.52
CA CYS A 476 7.53 -49.17 14.03
C CYS A 476 7.88 -50.66 13.99
N SER A 477 7.54 -51.40 15.05
CA SER A 477 7.86 -52.83 15.20
C SER A 477 6.80 -53.80 14.68
N ASP A 478 5.60 -53.31 14.36
CA ASP A 478 4.42 -54.08 13.94
C ASP A 478 3.78 -53.41 12.70
N THR A 479 3.02 -54.15 11.90
CA THR A 479 2.28 -53.63 10.74
C THR A 479 0.79 -53.41 11.03
N ASP A 480 0.28 -53.93 12.15
CA ASP A 480 -1.13 -53.77 12.53
C ASP A 480 -1.38 -52.40 13.20
N PRO A 481 -2.27 -51.54 12.65
CA PRO A 481 -2.54 -50.23 13.22
C PRO A 481 -3.32 -50.32 14.54
N LYS A 482 -2.61 -50.11 15.66
CA LYS A 482 -3.17 -50.10 17.02
C LYS A 482 -3.52 -48.70 17.55
N GLY A 483 -3.26 -47.68 16.75
CA GLY A 483 -3.46 -46.28 17.10
C GLY A 483 -3.36 -45.36 15.89
N GLN A 484 -3.33 -44.06 16.17
CA GLN A 484 -3.16 -43.01 15.17
C GLN A 484 -1.85 -42.27 15.42
N LEU A 485 -1.05 -42.11 14.37
CA LEU A 485 0.10 -41.22 14.35
C LEU A 485 -0.31 -39.91 13.72
N THR A 486 -0.10 -38.81 14.42
CA THR A 486 -0.18 -37.48 13.86
C THR A 486 1.20 -36.87 13.72
N ILE A 487 1.49 -36.37 12.53
CA ILE A 487 2.72 -35.66 12.17
C ILE A 487 2.35 -34.20 11.96
N ASN A 488 3.18 -33.31 12.48
CA ASN A 488 3.07 -31.87 12.39
C ASN A 488 4.35 -31.34 11.73
N ALA A 489 4.24 -30.90 10.49
CA ALA A 489 5.36 -30.30 9.77
C ALA A 489 5.56 -28.80 10.13
N SER A 490 4.65 -28.17 10.89
CA SER A 490 4.68 -26.74 11.16
C SER A 490 5.56 -26.39 12.36
N SER A 491 5.99 -25.13 12.45
CA SER A 491 6.78 -24.61 13.58
C SER A 491 5.96 -24.25 14.84
N VAL A 492 4.67 -24.57 14.84
CA VAL A 492 3.73 -24.32 15.94
C VAL A 492 3.21 -25.65 16.48
N VAL A 493 2.78 -25.66 17.74
CA VAL A 493 2.11 -26.85 18.29
C VAL A 493 0.72 -26.94 17.67
N LEU A 494 0.37 -28.13 17.18
CA LEU A 494 -0.97 -28.44 16.68
C LEU A 494 -1.64 -29.45 17.61
N HIS A 495 -2.95 -29.62 17.48
CA HIS A 495 -3.72 -30.59 18.25
C HIS A 495 -4.25 -31.70 17.35
N SER A 496 -4.41 -32.90 17.89
CA SER A 496 -5.05 -34.05 17.24
C SER A 496 -5.88 -34.81 18.27
N GLY A 497 -7.21 -34.66 18.21
CA GLY A 497 -8.08 -35.07 19.31
C GLY A 497 -7.60 -34.46 20.63
N ASP A 498 -7.51 -35.28 21.68
CA ASP A 498 -7.05 -34.90 23.02
C ASP A 498 -5.53 -34.77 23.18
N ALA A 499 -4.74 -34.67 22.11
CA ALA A 499 -3.28 -34.61 22.25
C ALA A 499 -2.62 -33.45 21.49
N GLU A 500 -1.66 -32.81 22.16
CA GLU A 500 -0.72 -31.88 21.55
C GLU A 500 0.33 -32.63 20.72
N VAL A 501 0.51 -32.19 19.47
CA VAL A 501 1.53 -32.66 18.54
C VAL A 501 2.63 -31.61 18.48
N PRO A 502 3.88 -31.94 18.88
CA PRO A 502 4.98 -30.99 18.89
C PRO A 502 5.21 -30.31 17.55
N ALA A 503 5.69 -29.06 17.56
CA ALA A 503 6.18 -28.38 16.37
C ALA A 503 7.26 -29.20 15.68
N PHE A 504 7.21 -29.27 14.35
CA PHE A 504 8.08 -30.09 13.50
C PHE A 504 8.21 -31.52 14.01
N GLY A 505 7.14 -32.12 14.52
CA GLY A 505 7.22 -33.39 15.22
C GLY A 505 6.05 -34.30 15.00
N TRP A 506 5.97 -35.32 15.86
CA TRP A 506 4.94 -36.32 15.76
C TRP A 506 4.48 -36.78 17.14
N ARG A 507 3.28 -37.36 17.14
CA ARG A 507 2.70 -38.04 18.29
C ARG A 507 1.83 -39.19 17.84
N TRP A 508 2.03 -40.34 18.47
CA TRP A 508 1.20 -41.50 18.33
C TRP A 508 0.29 -41.64 19.55
N ILE A 509 -0.98 -41.97 19.30
CA ILE A 509 -2.02 -42.14 20.31
C ILE A 509 -2.64 -43.52 20.10
N ALA A 510 -2.65 -44.34 21.15
CA ALA A 510 -3.30 -45.64 21.12
C ALA A 510 -4.83 -45.50 20.97
N ASN A 511 -5.47 -46.42 20.26
CA ASN A 511 -6.93 -46.49 20.21
C ASN A 511 -7.46 -46.81 21.62
N ARG A 512 -8.14 -45.86 22.27
CA ARG A 512 -8.81 -46.10 23.56
C ARG A 512 -10.16 -46.78 23.35
N GLY A 513 -10.56 -47.63 24.30
CA GLY A 513 -11.94 -48.08 24.44
C GLY A 513 -12.79 -47.03 25.18
N GLU A 514 -14.11 -47.07 25.00
CA GLU A 514 -15.08 -46.17 25.64
C GLU A 514 -14.91 -46.17 27.18
N GLY A 515 -14.33 -45.10 27.72
CA GLY A 515 -14.20 -44.85 29.15
C GLY A 515 -14.95 -43.56 29.49
N GLN A 516 -15.69 -43.55 30.60
CA GLN A 516 -16.49 -42.41 31.03
C GLN A 516 -15.59 -41.41 31.79
N LEU A 517 -15.24 -40.29 31.15
CA LEU A 517 -14.54 -39.16 31.77
C LEU A 517 -15.53 -38.04 32.16
N PRO A 518 -15.14 -37.11 33.05
CA PRO A 518 -16.05 -36.06 33.53
C PRO A 518 -16.37 -35.03 32.43
N ALA A 519 -17.63 -34.61 32.36
CA ALA A 519 -18.11 -33.59 31.42
C ALA A 519 -17.34 -32.26 31.56
N ARG A 520 -16.97 -31.65 30.42
CA ARG A 520 -16.29 -30.34 30.35
C ARG A 520 -17.26 -29.16 30.36
N CYS A 521 -18.54 -29.39 30.12
CA CYS A 521 -19.60 -28.41 30.28
C CYS A 521 -20.62 -28.84 31.34
N GLU A 522 -20.88 -27.94 32.29
CA GLU A 522 -21.99 -28.01 33.23
C GLU A 522 -22.89 -26.77 33.05
N PRO A 523 -24.13 -26.76 33.54
CA PRO A 523 -24.98 -25.57 33.47
C PRO A 523 -24.29 -24.32 34.04
N GLY A 524 -24.05 -23.32 33.18
CA GLY A 524 -23.41 -22.04 33.55
C GLY A 524 -21.88 -22.08 33.76
N VAL A 525 -21.21 -23.22 33.51
CA VAL A 525 -19.75 -23.35 33.69
C VAL A 525 -19.13 -24.25 32.60
N LEU A 526 -18.09 -23.74 31.93
CA LEU A 526 -17.15 -24.54 31.14
C LEU A 526 -15.83 -24.72 31.89
N ARG A 527 -15.21 -25.89 31.77
CA ARG A 527 -13.91 -26.16 32.39
C ARG A 527 -13.02 -27.06 31.55
N ASN A 528 -11.72 -26.80 31.65
CA ASN A 528 -10.68 -27.73 31.26
C ASN A 528 -9.60 -27.75 32.36
N GLU A 529 -8.44 -28.36 32.11
CA GLU A 529 -7.35 -28.44 33.09
C GLU A 529 -6.61 -27.12 33.33
N TRP A 530 -6.85 -26.10 32.49
CA TRP A 530 -6.20 -24.79 32.59
C TRP A 530 -7.07 -23.78 33.33
N MET A 531 -8.39 -23.80 33.12
CA MET A 531 -9.28 -22.75 33.58
C MET A 531 -10.75 -23.18 33.74
N GLU A 532 -11.46 -22.37 34.51
CA GLU A 532 -12.92 -22.33 34.59
C GLU A 532 -13.45 -21.05 33.91
N VAL A 533 -14.50 -21.19 33.10
CA VAL A 533 -15.23 -20.09 32.45
C VAL A 533 -16.67 -20.11 32.97
N VAL A 534 -17.10 -19.02 33.58
CA VAL A 534 -18.40 -18.90 34.26
C VAL A 534 -19.29 -17.92 33.52
N PHE A 535 -20.56 -18.28 33.30
CA PHE A 535 -21.53 -17.48 32.53
C PHE A 535 -22.46 -16.64 33.43
N ASP A 536 -22.87 -15.47 32.95
CA ASP A 536 -23.74 -14.54 33.68
C ASP A 536 -25.23 -14.78 33.38
N GLU A 537 -26.02 -15.13 34.40
CA GLU A 537 -27.45 -15.51 34.29
C GLU A 537 -28.35 -14.45 33.67
N ARG A 538 -27.90 -13.19 33.59
CA ARG A 538 -28.70 -12.08 33.06
C ARG A 538 -28.39 -11.77 31.61
N THR A 539 -27.19 -12.09 31.15
CA THR A 539 -26.67 -11.65 29.85
C THR A 539 -26.26 -12.79 28.94
N GLY A 540 -26.05 -13.99 29.48
CA GLY A 540 -25.54 -15.15 28.74
C GLY A 540 -24.07 -15.03 28.32
N GLY A 541 -23.40 -13.93 28.67
CA GLY A 541 -21.98 -13.70 28.39
C GLY A 541 -21.06 -14.34 29.43
N ILE A 542 -19.75 -14.27 29.18
CA ILE A 542 -18.73 -14.74 30.11
C ILE A 542 -18.61 -13.74 31.27
N SER A 543 -19.07 -14.13 32.45
CA SER A 543 -18.90 -13.35 33.68
C SER A 543 -17.44 -13.33 34.15
N ALA A 544 -16.74 -14.47 34.04
CA ALA A 544 -15.35 -14.59 34.44
C ALA A 544 -14.65 -15.76 33.76
N SER A 545 -13.38 -15.57 33.43
CA SER A 545 -12.41 -16.63 33.11
C SER A 545 -11.35 -16.70 34.20
N ARG A 546 -11.13 -17.91 34.73
CA ARG A 546 -10.34 -18.16 35.94
C ARG A 546 -9.34 -19.29 35.70
N PRO A 547 -8.09 -18.95 35.30
CA PRO A 547 -7.00 -19.91 35.25
C PRO A 547 -6.71 -20.46 36.65
N TYR A 548 -6.56 -21.78 36.82
CA TYR A 548 -6.39 -22.36 38.15
C TYR A 548 -5.09 -21.97 38.86
N HIS A 549 -4.05 -21.66 38.09
CA HIS A 549 -2.74 -21.28 38.61
C HIS A 549 -2.68 -19.80 39.06
N LEU A 550 -3.73 -19.00 38.80
CA LEU A 550 -3.80 -17.59 39.19
C LEU A 550 -5.10 -17.25 39.91
N ARG A 551 -5.07 -16.24 40.78
CA ARG A 551 -6.27 -15.78 41.49
C ARG A 551 -6.98 -14.67 40.73
N GLY A 552 -8.29 -14.77 40.64
CA GLY A 552 -9.20 -13.72 40.15
C GLY A 552 -9.61 -13.89 38.69
N ASN A 553 -10.46 -12.98 38.23
CA ASN A 553 -10.93 -12.93 36.84
C ASN A 553 -9.89 -12.27 35.93
N PHE A 554 -9.67 -12.84 34.75
CA PHE A 554 -8.76 -12.31 33.73
C PHE A 554 -9.47 -11.67 32.55
N LEU A 555 -10.61 -12.23 32.15
CA LEU A 555 -11.44 -11.75 31.05
C LEU A 555 -12.90 -12.03 31.32
N SER A 556 -13.73 -10.99 31.20
CA SER A 556 -15.18 -11.09 31.04
C SER A 556 -15.54 -10.70 29.60
N GLN A 557 -16.63 -11.25 29.08
CA GLN A 557 -17.13 -10.96 27.74
C GLN A 557 -18.65 -10.80 27.76
N GLN A 558 -19.17 -9.89 26.93
CA GLN A 558 -20.59 -9.75 26.68
C GLN A 558 -20.83 -9.28 25.24
N LEU A 559 -21.88 -9.79 24.61
CA LEU A 559 -22.37 -9.23 23.35
C LEU A 559 -23.05 -7.87 23.58
N GLN A 560 -22.78 -6.93 22.69
CA GLN A 560 -23.30 -5.57 22.72
C GLN A 560 -23.89 -5.21 21.37
N LEU A 561 -25.08 -4.61 21.37
CA LEU A 561 -25.71 -4.08 20.18
C LEU A 561 -25.42 -2.58 20.08
N VAL A 562 -24.85 -2.14 18.96
CA VAL A 562 -24.46 -0.73 18.75
C VAL A 562 -25.07 -0.19 17.46
N PRO A 563 -25.69 1.00 17.47
CA PRO A 563 -26.23 1.64 16.26
C PRO A 563 -25.10 2.12 15.31
N ILE A 564 -25.34 2.03 14.01
CA ILE A 564 -24.46 2.50 12.92
C ILE A 564 -25.16 3.67 12.20
N GLY A 565 -24.43 4.73 11.84
CA GLY A 565 -24.96 5.87 11.07
C GLY A 565 -25.50 7.05 11.91
N PRO A 566 -25.88 8.16 11.24
CA PRO A 566 -26.33 9.39 11.91
C PRO A 566 -27.60 9.13 12.72
N GLN A 567 -27.59 9.61 13.97
CA GLN A 567 -28.51 9.27 15.05
C GLN A 567 -29.99 9.35 14.62
N GLY A 568 -30.72 8.23 14.71
CA GLY A 568 -32.18 8.25 14.58
C GLY A 568 -32.87 6.91 14.42
N ILE A 569 -32.31 5.96 13.66
CA ILE A 569 -33.06 4.74 13.25
C ILE A 569 -32.89 3.56 14.23
N ALA A 570 -31.77 3.47 14.94
CA ALA A 570 -31.48 2.37 15.87
C ALA A 570 -31.66 2.73 17.37
N ALA A 571 -32.22 3.89 17.68
CA ALA A 571 -32.53 4.30 19.05
C ALA A 571 -33.67 3.45 19.63
N GLY A 572 -33.34 2.57 20.59
CA GLY A 572 -34.31 1.75 21.33
C GLY A 572 -34.28 0.25 21.04
N MET A 573 -33.35 -0.24 20.20
CA MET A 573 -33.11 -1.68 20.08
C MET A 573 -32.32 -2.22 21.27
N GLN A 574 -32.58 -3.46 21.66
CA GLN A 574 -31.91 -4.12 22.78
C GLN A 574 -31.59 -5.57 22.43
N LEU A 575 -30.51 -6.09 23.01
CA LEU A 575 -30.23 -7.52 23.02
C LEU A 575 -30.86 -8.12 24.28
N ALA A 576 -31.92 -8.91 24.11
CA ALA A 576 -32.63 -9.59 25.18
C ALA A 576 -32.15 -11.04 25.29
N PHE A 577 -31.64 -11.42 26.47
CA PHE A 577 -31.22 -12.79 26.76
C PHE A 577 -32.42 -13.66 27.10
N ASP A 578 -32.55 -14.82 26.45
CA ASP A 578 -33.67 -15.75 26.65
C ASP A 578 -33.30 -16.96 27.52
N GLY A 579 -32.02 -17.35 27.55
CA GLY A 579 -31.53 -18.47 28.35
C GLY A 579 -30.31 -19.16 27.73
N TRP A 580 -29.79 -20.17 28.40
CA TRP A 580 -28.69 -21.00 27.91
C TRP A 580 -28.97 -22.48 28.07
N GLU A 581 -28.18 -23.30 27.38
CA GLU A 581 -28.16 -24.74 27.50
C GLU A 581 -26.73 -25.30 27.37
N VAL A 582 -26.56 -26.54 27.83
CA VAL A 582 -25.32 -27.30 27.65
C VAL A 582 -25.34 -27.88 26.24
N GLY A 583 -24.36 -27.52 25.43
CA GLY A 583 -24.17 -28.05 24.08
C GLY A 583 -23.39 -29.36 24.10
N GLU A 584 -22.62 -29.59 23.04
CA GLU A 584 -21.70 -30.72 22.96
C GLU A 584 -20.72 -30.72 24.14
N SER A 585 -20.59 -31.86 24.82
CA SER A 585 -19.64 -32.04 25.89
C SER A 585 -19.10 -33.47 25.85
N ASP A 586 -17.85 -33.60 25.43
CA ASP A 586 -17.11 -34.85 25.42
C ASP A 586 -15.75 -34.70 26.15
N ASP A 587 -14.88 -35.69 25.97
CA ASP A 587 -13.56 -35.75 26.61
C ASP A 587 -12.62 -34.64 26.13
N TYR A 588 -12.88 -34.08 24.94
CA TYR A 588 -12.08 -33.07 24.28
C TYR A 588 -12.72 -31.69 24.33
N LEU A 589 -14.00 -31.55 24.02
CA LEU A 589 -14.67 -30.26 23.82
C LEU A 589 -15.82 -30.10 24.80
N GLY A 590 -15.91 -28.93 25.43
CA GLY A 590 -17.14 -28.47 26.08
C GLY A 590 -17.71 -27.26 25.36
N VAL A 591 -19.02 -27.24 25.13
CA VAL A 591 -19.75 -26.15 24.46
C VAL A 591 -20.91 -25.65 25.33
N HIS A 592 -20.96 -24.34 25.54
CA HIS A 592 -22.06 -23.62 26.17
C HIS A 592 -22.82 -22.80 25.12
N VAL A 593 -24.14 -22.90 25.10
CA VAL A 593 -24.99 -22.23 24.11
C VAL A 593 -25.86 -21.18 24.78
N SER A 594 -25.67 -19.91 24.44
CA SER A 594 -26.49 -18.78 24.92
C SER A 594 -27.43 -18.29 23.82
N ASN A 595 -28.73 -18.25 24.11
CA ASN A 595 -29.77 -17.81 23.18
C ASN A 595 -30.29 -16.42 23.55
N SER A 596 -30.38 -15.53 22.57
CA SER A 596 -30.81 -14.14 22.71
C SER A 596 -31.63 -13.69 21.50
N ARG A 597 -32.32 -12.56 21.64
CA ARG A 597 -33.06 -11.89 20.56
C ARG A 597 -32.72 -10.42 20.50
N ILE A 598 -32.57 -9.89 19.28
CA ILE A 598 -32.59 -8.46 19.04
C ILE A 598 -34.05 -8.03 19.01
N VAL A 599 -34.44 -7.12 19.89
CA VAL A 599 -35.80 -6.58 19.97
C VAL A 599 -35.80 -5.09 19.66
N ASP A 600 -36.86 -4.61 19.01
CA ASP A 600 -37.10 -3.17 18.83
C ASP A 600 -37.65 -2.52 20.10
N ARG A 601 -37.89 -1.20 20.04
CA ARG A 601 -38.48 -0.42 21.16
C ARG A 601 -39.87 -0.89 21.59
N ASN A 602 -40.59 -1.64 20.76
CA ASN A 602 -41.91 -2.17 21.04
C ASN A 602 -41.85 -3.62 21.54
N GLY A 603 -40.65 -4.20 21.67
CA GLY A 603 -40.44 -5.60 22.05
C GLY A 603 -40.64 -6.59 20.90
N GLN A 604 -40.79 -6.12 19.66
CA GLN A 604 -40.86 -6.99 18.49
C GLN A 604 -39.48 -7.59 18.22
N THR A 605 -39.42 -8.92 18.07
CA THR A 605 -38.18 -9.61 17.69
C THR A 605 -37.81 -9.30 16.24
N LEU A 606 -36.58 -8.85 16.04
CA LEU A 606 -35.98 -8.51 14.74
C LEU A 606 -35.00 -9.59 14.27
N ALA A 607 -34.33 -10.29 15.19
CA ALA A 607 -33.43 -11.39 14.89
C ALA A 607 -33.23 -12.29 16.12
N ALA A 608 -32.99 -13.57 15.89
CA ALA A 608 -32.42 -14.48 16.88
C ALA A 608 -30.89 -14.39 16.84
N VAL A 609 -30.25 -14.49 18.00
CA VAL A 609 -28.80 -14.46 18.18
C VAL A 609 -28.41 -15.64 19.06
N THR A 610 -27.56 -16.52 18.55
CA THR A 610 -27.05 -17.68 19.30
C THR A 610 -25.54 -17.54 19.44
N GLN A 611 -25.04 -17.60 20.67
CA GLN A 611 -23.62 -17.60 20.99
C GLN A 611 -23.21 -19.01 21.45
N TYR A 612 -22.29 -19.63 20.72
CA TYR A 612 -21.60 -20.85 21.13
C TYR A 612 -20.27 -20.46 21.74
N THR A 613 -20.06 -20.78 23.00
CA THR A 613 -18.76 -20.63 23.67
C THR A 613 -18.18 -22.01 23.88
N SER A 614 -16.96 -22.26 23.40
CA SER A 614 -16.32 -23.57 23.52
C SER A 614 -14.95 -23.48 24.17
N LEU A 615 -14.59 -24.57 24.85
CA LEU A 615 -13.31 -24.75 25.53
C LEU A 615 -12.82 -26.17 25.31
N ALA A 616 -11.74 -26.32 24.56
CA ALA A 616 -11.13 -27.61 24.28
C ALA A 616 -10.16 -28.05 25.39
N ALA A 617 -9.92 -29.34 25.49
CA ALA A 617 -8.84 -29.95 26.23
C ALA A 617 -7.50 -29.43 25.69
N HIS A 618 -6.53 -29.24 26.58
CA HIS A 618 -5.17 -28.82 26.22
C HIS A 618 -5.10 -27.48 25.48
N SER A 619 -6.14 -26.67 25.58
CA SER A 619 -6.22 -25.35 24.98
C SER A 619 -6.42 -24.28 26.06
N GLN A 620 -5.79 -23.14 25.87
CA GLN A 620 -6.05 -21.93 26.66
C GLN A 620 -6.93 -20.93 25.91
N ALA A 621 -7.50 -21.35 24.79
CA ALA A 621 -8.42 -20.58 23.97
C ALA A 621 -9.86 -20.76 24.43
N ILE A 622 -10.55 -19.63 24.61
CA ILE A 622 -12.01 -19.59 24.73
C ILE A 622 -12.54 -19.14 23.37
N ASP A 623 -13.14 -20.05 22.62
CA ASP A 623 -13.69 -19.78 21.29
C ASP A 623 -15.15 -19.35 21.41
N VAL A 624 -15.53 -18.30 20.70
CA VAL A 624 -16.89 -17.73 20.69
C VAL A 624 -17.36 -17.60 19.25
N GLN A 625 -18.31 -18.44 18.85
CA GLN A 625 -19.04 -18.34 17.58
C GLN A 625 -20.38 -17.65 17.83
N VAL A 626 -20.75 -16.70 16.99
CA VAL A 626 -22.04 -16.02 17.07
C VAL A 626 -22.77 -16.13 15.75
N GLU A 627 -23.99 -16.66 15.81
CA GLU A 627 -24.92 -16.72 14.69
C GLU A 627 -26.03 -15.68 14.87
N LEU A 628 -26.36 -14.96 13.80
CA LEU A 628 -27.49 -14.03 13.76
C LEU A 628 -28.45 -14.46 12.65
N GLN A 629 -29.70 -14.72 13.03
CA GLN A 629 -30.78 -15.14 12.12
C GLN A 629 -31.89 -14.09 12.13
N PRO A 630 -32.01 -13.25 11.08
CA PRO A 630 -33.06 -12.23 11.00
C PRO A 630 -34.47 -12.82 11.00
N GLN A 631 -35.41 -12.16 11.68
CA GLN A 631 -36.83 -12.53 11.70
C GLN A 631 -37.66 -11.40 11.07
N GLY A 632 -38.11 -11.60 9.83
CA GLY A 632 -38.91 -10.60 9.11
C GLY A 632 -38.05 -9.48 8.50
N SER A 633 -38.41 -8.22 8.74
CA SER A 633 -37.69 -7.06 8.18
C SER A 633 -36.35 -6.81 8.90
N ARG A 634 -35.28 -6.64 8.11
CA ARG A 634 -33.88 -6.37 8.54
C ARG A 634 -33.80 -5.46 9.77
N PRO A 635 -32.99 -5.76 10.81
CA PRO A 635 -32.65 -4.79 11.83
C PRO A 635 -31.78 -3.69 11.17
N PRO A 636 -32.28 -2.46 10.99
CA PRO A 636 -31.56 -1.45 10.24
C PRO A 636 -30.36 -0.92 11.04
N ASN A 637 -29.21 -0.86 10.38
CA ASN A 637 -28.03 -0.10 10.81
C ASN A 637 -27.59 -0.36 12.26
N CYS A 638 -27.36 -1.62 12.63
CA CYS A 638 -26.74 -1.99 13.90
C CYS A 638 -25.57 -2.97 13.69
N ALA A 639 -24.61 -2.90 14.61
CA ALA A 639 -23.49 -3.82 14.73
C ALA A 639 -23.65 -4.65 16.00
N LEU A 640 -23.33 -5.94 15.91
CA LEU A 640 -23.13 -6.79 17.07
C LEU A 640 -21.64 -6.84 17.39
N LEU A 641 -21.29 -6.43 18.60
CA LEU A 641 -19.91 -6.37 19.08
C LEU A 641 -19.70 -7.43 20.16
N SER A 642 -18.51 -8.02 20.23
CA SER A 642 -18.05 -8.67 21.44
C SER A 642 -17.25 -7.67 22.27
N ARG A 643 -17.79 -7.32 23.44
CA ARG A 643 -17.10 -6.45 24.40
C ARG A 643 -16.42 -7.31 25.45
N ILE A 644 -15.11 -7.13 25.60
CA ILE A 644 -14.37 -7.72 26.70
C ILE A 644 -13.97 -6.69 27.74
N ALA A 645 -13.85 -7.14 28.98
CA ALA A 645 -13.19 -6.41 30.05
C ALA A 645 -12.01 -7.25 30.56
N VAL A 646 -10.80 -6.72 30.38
CA VAL A 646 -9.57 -7.36 30.88
C VAL A 646 -9.28 -6.93 32.32
N ARG A 647 -8.33 -7.59 32.97
CA ARG A 647 -8.02 -7.33 34.38
C ARG A 647 -7.37 -5.96 34.62
N GLU A 648 -6.47 -5.53 33.72
CA GLU A 648 -5.66 -4.32 33.85
C GLU A 648 -6.34 -3.13 33.14
N GLN A 649 -6.25 -1.92 33.71
CA GLN A 649 -6.84 -0.73 33.10
C GLN A 649 -5.97 -0.13 32.00
N ASP A 650 -4.64 -0.14 32.20
CA ASP A 650 -3.67 0.37 31.25
C ASP A 650 -2.92 -0.81 30.64
N TYR A 651 -3.42 -1.32 29.52
CA TYR A 651 -2.79 -2.38 28.75
C TYR A 651 -2.24 -1.85 27.42
N ALA A 652 -1.08 -2.37 27.02
CA ALA A 652 -0.52 -2.13 25.69
C ALA A 652 -1.12 -3.13 24.70
N MET A 653 -1.22 -2.71 23.44
CA MET A 653 -1.74 -3.54 22.36
C MET A 653 -0.66 -3.77 21.31
N THR A 654 -0.67 -4.95 20.71
CA THR A 654 -0.03 -5.22 19.43
C THR A 654 -1.08 -5.57 18.40
N ARG A 655 -0.85 -5.22 17.14
CA ARG A 655 -1.70 -5.62 16.01
C ARG A 655 -0.86 -6.39 15.00
N ASN A 656 -1.42 -7.44 14.43
CA ASN A 656 -0.77 -8.18 13.37
C ASN A 656 -0.95 -7.47 12.02
N VAL A 657 0.16 -7.30 11.29
CA VAL A 657 0.20 -6.78 9.90
C VAL A 657 1.27 -7.57 9.15
N GLY A 658 0.90 -8.29 8.07
CA GLY A 658 1.87 -9.09 7.30
C GLY A 658 2.64 -10.12 8.15
N GLU A 659 1.93 -10.86 9.01
CA GLU A 659 2.47 -11.91 9.90
C GLU A 659 3.42 -11.45 11.02
N VAL A 660 3.62 -10.14 11.21
CA VAL A 660 4.38 -9.59 12.34
C VAL A 660 3.51 -8.82 13.33
N ASP A 661 3.86 -8.90 14.61
CA ASP A 661 3.16 -8.22 15.71
C ASP A 661 3.76 -6.83 15.94
N LEU A 662 3.00 -5.79 15.59
CA LEU A 662 3.41 -4.39 15.72
C LEU A 662 2.79 -3.76 16.97
N SER A 663 3.63 -3.14 17.80
CA SER A 663 3.13 -2.33 18.92
C SER A 663 2.27 -1.18 18.40
N THR A 664 1.15 -0.92 19.07
CA THR A 664 0.19 0.09 18.63
C THR A 664 -0.35 0.94 19.78
N VAL A 665 -0.36 2.26 19.60
CA VAL A 665 -1.03 3.22 20.49
C VAL A 665 -2.41 3.62 19.98
N ARG A 666 -2.76 3.22 18.75
CA ARG A 666 -4.09 3.45 18.16
C ARG A 666 -5.19 2.89 19.06
N THR A 667 -6.25 3.68 19.23
CA THR A 667 -7.47 3.23 19.93
C THR A 667 -8.41 2.44 19.02
N LYS A 668 -8.22 2.52 17.71
CA LYS A 668 -8.96 1.77 16.70
C LYS A 668 -7.98 1.06 15.78
N VAL A 669 -8.13 -0.25 15.66
CA VAL A 669 -7.28 -1.09 14.81
C VAL A 669 -8.15 -2.14 14.13
N THR A 670 -7.79 -2.53 12.92
CA THR A 670 -8.40 -3.67 12.23
C THR A 670 -7.31 -4.72 12.03
N THR A 671 -7.50 -5.90 12.60
CA THR A 671 -6.54 -7.02 12.52
C THR A 671 -7.22 -8.34 12.84
N ALA A 672 -6.67 -9.45 12.33
CA ALA A 672 -7.12 -10.80 12.65
C ALA A 672 -6.47 -11.33 13.96
N ALA A 673 -5.36 -10.71 14.39
CA ALA A 673 -4.68 -11.06 15.62
C ALA A 673 -4.25 -9.81 16.39
N LEU A 674 -4.86 -9.61 17.55
CA LEU A 674 -4.57 -8.52 18.46
C LEU A 674 -3.94 -9.09 19.73
N GLY A 675 -2.75 -8.60 20.09
CA GLY A 675 -2.15 -8.88 21.39
C GLY A 675 -2.55 -7.83 22.42
N ILE A 676 -2.89 -8.28 23.62
CA ILE A 676 -3.12 -7.46 24.81
C ILE A 676 -2.03 -7.83 25.81
N ALA A 677 -1.06 -6.95 25.97
CA ALA A 677 0.02 -7.14 26.91
C ALA A 677 -0.45 -6.79 28.32
N MET A 678 -0.28 -7.75 29.24
CA MET A 678 -0.58 -7.62 30.66
C MET A 678 0.61 -8.10 31.49
N SER A 679 0.70 -7.62 32.73
CA SER A 679 1.83 -7.93 33.63
C SER A 679 1.97 -9.41 33.97
N LYS A 680 0.85 -10.13 34.12
CA LYS A 680 0.83 -11.55 34.55
C LYS A 680 0.52 -12.53 33.43
N MET A 681 -0.54 -12.25 32.68
CA MET A 681 -1.10 -13.18 31.71
C MET A 681 -1.55 -12.37 30.49
N PRO A 682 -0.74 -12.35 29.42
CA PRO A 682 -1.11 -11.70 28.18
C PRO A 682 -2.31 -12.42 27.55
N ILE A 683 -3.05 -11.70 26.73
CA ILE A 683 -4.22 -12.23 26.02
C ILE A 683 -4.01 -11.98 24.54
N SER A 684 -4.32 -12.95 23.69
CA SER A 684 -4.46 -12.73 22.25
C SER A 684 -5.92 -12.86 21.86
N VAL A 685 -6.39 -11.93 21.04
CA VAL A 685 -7.71 -11.96 20.42
C VAL A 685 -7.52 -12.34 18.97
N LEU A 686 -8.06 -13.48 18.56
CA LEU A 686 -7.90 -14.04 17.22
C LEU A 686 -9.25 -14.16 16.51
N SER A 687 -9.22 -14.06 15.19
CA SER A 687 -10.38 -14.25 14.32
C SER A 687 -9.91 -14.66 12.92
N ASP A 688 -10.76 -15.35 12.17
CA ASP A 688 -10.38 -15.88 10.84
C ASP A 688 -10.36 -14.78 9.76
N ARG A 689 -10.94 -13.62 10.08
CA ARG A 689 -10.86 -12.39 9.29
C ARG A 689 -10.49 -11.20 10.16
N PRO A 690 -9.97 -10.10 9.59
CA PRO A 690 -9.71 -8.89 10.36
C PRO A 690 -11.00 -8.33 10.97
N LEU A 691 -10.97 -8.07 12.28
CA LEU A 691 -12.08 -7.42 13.00
C LEU A 691 -11.69 -5.98 13.35
N ALA A 692 -12.66 -5.08 13.28
CA ALA A 692 -12.47 -3.73 13.78
C ALA A 692 -12.55 -3.74 15.31
N HIS A 693 -11.41 -3.53 15.95
CA HIS A 693 -11.25 -3.42 17.40
C HIS A 693 -11.21 -1.95 17.83
N ARG A 694 -11.85 -1.66 18.96
CA ARG A 694 -11.84 -0.33 19.58
C ARG A 694 -11.57 -0.43 21.08
N ARG A 695 -10.43 0.11 21.50
CA ARG A 695 -10.12 0.32 22.92
C ARG A 695 -10.92 1.51 23.45
N HIS A 696 -11.59 1.31 24.58
CA HIS A 696 -12.21 2.37 25.36
C HIS A 696 -11.28 2.84 26.48
N SER A 697 -11.65 3.89 27.21
CA SER A 697 -10.90 4.26 28.41
C SER A 697 -10.94 3.13 29.44
N GLY A 698 -9.77 2.81 30.01
CA GLY A 698 -9.62 1.73 30.99
C GLY A 698 -9.63 0.33 30.36
N ARG A 699 -10.29 -0.60 31.03
CA ARG A 699 -10.11 -2.05 30.80
C ARG A 699 -10.93 -2.68 29.66
N MET A 700 -11.65 -1.90 28.87
CA MET A 700 -12.63 -2.41 27.90
C MET A 700 -12.12 -2.37 26.46
N LEU A 701 -12.44 -3.41 25.71
CA LEU A 701 -12.16 -3.53 24.28
C LEU A 701 -13.41 -4.06 23.56
N ASP A 702 -13.84 -3.36 22.51
CA ASP A 702 -14.90 -3.83 21.63
C ASP A 702 -14.30 -4.43 20.36
N SER A 703 -14.83 -5.57 19.91
CA SER A 703 -14.51 -6.17 18.62
C SER A 703 -15.79 -6.31 17.80
N THR A 704 -15.78 -5.78 16.58
CA THR A 704 -16.98 -5.79 15.72
C THR A 704 -17.13 -7.15 15.07
N LEU A 705 -18.12 -7.94 15.50
CA LEU A 705 -18.38 -9.27 14.96
C LEU A 705 -19.21 -9.17 13.69
N LEU A 706 -20.39 -8.56 13.75
CA LEU A 706 -21.33 -8.55 12.63
C LEU A 706 -21.86 -7.15 12.37
N VAL A 707 -22.02 -6.80 11.09
CA VAL A 707 -22.83 -5.65 10.65
C VAL A 707 -24.09 -6.23 10.04
N ALA A 708 -25.26 -5.96 10.63
CA ALA A 708 -26.49 -6.63 10.23
C ALA A 708 -26.86 -6.33 8.76
N ALA A 709 -26.72 -7.33 7.89
CA ALA A 709 -26.89 -7.23 6.45
C ALA A 709 -27.91 -8.26 5.91
N GLY A 710 -29.15 -8.24 6.41
CA GLY A 710 -30.31 -8.87 5.76
C GLY A 710 -30.34 -10.41 5.62
N GLU A 711 -29.23 -11.10 5.84
CA GLU A 711 -29.06 -12.55 5.68
C GLU A 711 -28.63 -13.20 7.00
N ASN A 712 -28.63 -14.53 7.05
CA ASN A 712 -28.01 -15.26 8.16
C ASN A 712 -26.50 -15.01 8.10
N VAL A 713 -25.92 -14.56 9.21
CA VAL A 713 -24.49 -14.29 9.28
C VAL A 713 -23.90 -14.92 10.53
N GLU A 714 -22.72 -15.51 10.38
CA GLU A 714 -21.92 -16.03 11.47
C GLU A 714 -20.59 -15.28 11.60
N ALA A 715 -20.06 -15.21 12.82
CA ALA A 715 -18.73 -14.69 13.08
C ALA A 715 -18.11 -15.37 14.30
N GLY A 716 -16.83 -15.73 14.18
CA GLY A 716 -16.01 -16.28 15.26
C GLY A 716 -15.02 -15.27 15.84
N ILE A 717 -14.77 -15.37 17.14
CA ILE A 717 -13.69 -14.69 17.85
C ILE A 717 -13.16 -15.58 18.96
N SER A 718 -11.86 -15.53 19.21
CA SER A 718 -11.22 -16.42 20.16
C SER A 718 -10.31 -15.67 21.11
N TYR A 719 -10.42 -15.97 22.40
CA TYR A 719 -9.66 -15.34 23.47
C TYR A 719 -8.64 -16.33 24.04
N TRP A 720 -7.38 -16.15 23.67
CA TRP A 720 -6.28 -17.01 24.12
C TRP A 720 -5.64 -16.40 25.35
N LEU A 721 -5.76 -17.08 26.48
CA LEU A 721 -5.09 -16.69 27.71
C LEU A 721 -3.65 -17.19 27.72
N ASP A 722 -2.73 -16.40 28.29
CA ASP A 722 -1.28 -16.68 28.38
C ASP A 722 -0.56 -16.86 27.02
N ASN A 723 -1.14 -16.35 25.94
CA ASN A 723 -0.46 -16.29 24.64
C ASN A 723 0.31 -14.97 24.45
N ARG A 724 1.62 -15.09 24.19
CA ARG A 724 2.54 -13.96 23.94
C ARG A 724 2.79 -13.67 22.47
N TYR A 725 2.39 -14.57 21.57
CA TYR A 725 2.73 -14.50 20.14
C TYR A 725 1.45 -14.62 19.29
N PRO A 726 0.66 -13.54 19.18
CA PRO A 726 -0.55 -13.52 18.37
C PRO A 726 -0.32 -13.97 16.92
N ALA A 727 0.75 -13.52 16.27
CA ALA A 727 1.10 -13.93 14.90
C ALA A 727 1.20 -15.46 14.73
N LYS A 728 1.93 -16.12 15.63
CA LYS A 728 2.09 -17.59 15.60
C LYS A 728 0.79 -18.32 15.89
N ALA A 729 -0.02 -17.81 16.81
CA ALA A 729 -1.30 -18.42 17.12
C ALA A 729 -2.31 -18.26 15.96
N LEU A 730 -2.24 -17.15 15.22
CA LEU A 730 -2.98 -16.98 13.97
C LEU A 730 -2.52 -18.00 12.92
N PHE A 731 -1.21 -18.15 12.71
CA PHE A 731 -0.65 -19.15 11.80
C PHE A 731 -1.07 -20.58 12.18
N ALA A 732 -1.12 -20.91 13.46
CA ALA A 732 -1.58 -22.23 13.92
C ALA A 732 -3.02 -22.58 13.52
N ARG A 733 -3.88 -21.57 13.27
CA ARG A 733 -5.25 -21.78 12.81
C ARG A 733 -5.32 -22.16 11.33
N THR A 734 -4.38 -21.67 10.53
CA THR A 734 -4.30 -21.97 9.09
C THR A 734 -3.39 -23.16 8.78
N ALA A 735 -2.49 -23.54 9.69
CA ALA A 735 -1.55 -24.64 9.53
C ALA A 735 -2.16 -26.08 9.60
N ALA A 736 -3.48 -26.23 9.49
CA ALA A 736 -4.14 -27.53 9.56
C ALA A 736 -3.64 -28.52 8.47
N ASP A 737 -3.27 -28.00 7.30
CA ASP A 737 -2.75 -28.79 6.18
C ASP A 737 -1.29 -29.26 6.37
N TRP A 738 -0.58 -28.74 7.38
CA TRP A 738 0.75 -29.23 7.80
C TRP A 738 0.63 -30.41 8.77
N ARG A 739 -0.60 -30.89 9.02
CA ARG A 739 -0.90 -32.00 9.90
C ARG A 739 -1.35 -33.21 9.10
N LEU A 740 -0.68 -34.34 9.30
CA LEU A 740 -1.06 -35.62 8.71
C LEU A 740 -1.37 -36.62 9.82
N THR A 741 -2.59 -37.15 9.83
CA THR A 741 -2.99 -38.22 10.77
C THR A 741 -3.22 -39.51 10.01
N LEU A 742 -2.50 -40.57 10.41
CA LEU A 742 -2.54 -41.86 9.74
C LEU A 742 -2.65 -43.00 10.76
N PRO A 743 -3.40 -44.07 10.45
CA PRO A 743 -3.42 -45.28 11.28
C PRO A 743 -2.08 -45.99 11.17
N THR A 744 -1.43 -46.26 12.30
CA THR A 744 -0.10 -46.90 12.35
C THR A 744 0.05 -47.76 13.61
N ALA A 745 0.98 -48.72 13.56
CA ALA A 745 1.49 -49.37 14.76
C ALA A 745 2.28 -48.37 15.62
N GLU A 746 2.46 -48.70 16.90
CA GLU A 746 3.25 -47.85 17.80
C GLU A 746 4.70 -47.69 17.28
N PRO A 747 5.17 -46.46 17.05
CA PRO A 747 6.56 -46.20 16.67
C PRO A 747 7.51 -46.45 17.84
N SER A 748 8.80 -46.63 17.55
CA SER A 748 9.84 -46.83 18.57
C SER A 748 9.87 -45.71 19.63
N GLN A 749 9.51 -44.49 19.23
CA GLN A 749 9.23 -43.37 20.11
C GLN A 749 7.83 -42.81 19.81
N PRO A 750 6.87 -42.91 20.75
CA PRO A 750 5.49 -42.47 20.54
C PRO A 750 5.36 -40.95 20.40
N THR A 751 6.39 -40.17 20.74
CA THR A 751 6.43 -38.74 20.45
C THR A 751 7.87 -38.28 20.23
N GLY A 752 8.06 -37.31 19.34
CA GLY A 752 9.37 -36.76 19.01
C GLY A 752 9.26 -35.57 18.06
N TRP A 753 10.40 -35.05 17.62
CA TRP A 753 10.51 -33.93 16.68
C TRP A 753 11.66 -34.15 15.69
N TRP A 754 11.46 -33.68 14.45
CA TRP A 754 12.44 -33.63 13.37
C TRP A 754 13.38 -32.44 13.53
N LEU A 755 12.81 -31.28 13.89
CA LEU A 755 13.49 -30.01 14.10
C LEU A 755 13.01 -29.36 15.40
N HIS A 756 13.89 -28.62 16.07
CA HIS A 756 13.53 -27.81 17.23
C HIS A 756 14.13 -26.40 17.10
N LEU A 757 13.26 -25.39 17.13
CA LEU A 757 13.64 -23.99 17.22
C LEU A 757 13.62 -23.56 18.69
N GLY A 758 14.77 -23.15 19.23
CA GLY A 758 14.87 -22.76 20.64
C GLY A 758 14.16 -21.45 21.00
N ALA A 759 13.84 -20.61 20.03
CA ALA A 759 13.18 -19.32 20.25
C ALA A 759 11.68 -19.37 19.94
N ARG A 760 10.86 -18.89 20.89
CA ARG A 760 9.39 -18.96 20.78
C ARG A 760 8.79 -17.94 19.82
N ASN A 761 9.50 -16.85 19.56
CA ASN A 761 9.13 -15.76 18.64
C ASN A 761 9.57 -15.98 17.18
N LEU A 762 10.16 -17.13 16.86
CA LEU A 762 10.40 -17.54 15.48
C LEU A 762 9.21 -18.34 14.95
N LEU A 763 8.79 -18.00 13.75
CA LEU A 763 7.84 -18.74 12.93
C LEU A 763 8.58 -19.27 11.71
N ALA A 764 8.51 -20.58 11.44
CA ALA A 764 8.87 -21.10 10.14
C ALA A 764 7.64 -21.05 9.23
N THR A 765 7.71 -20.20 8.21
CA THR A 765 6.66 -19.95 7.23
C THR A 765 6.78 -20.90 6.03
N HIS A 766 7.98 -21.43 5.78
CA HIS A 766 8.25 -22.43 4.75
C HIS A 766 9.18 -23.53 5.27
N PHE A 767 8.94 -24.75 4.80
CA PHE A 767 9.75 -25.93 5.09
C PHE A 767 9.77 -26.84 3.86
N ALA A 768 10.91 -26.98 3.20
CA ALA A 768 11.09 -27.88 2.07
C ALA A 768 12.23 -28.86 2.35
N VAL A 769 12.10 -30.05 1.77
CA VAL A 769 13.06 -31.15 1.93
C VAL A 769 13.38 -31.69 0.55
N GLU A 770 14.63 -31.57 0.13
CA GLU A 770 15.13 -31.95 -1.19
C GLU A 770 16.18 -33.06 -1.06
N PRO A 771 15.88 -34.28 -1.53
CA PRO A 771 16.87 -35.36 -1.54
C PRO A 771 17.97 -35.09 -2.57
N GLN A 772 19.22 -35.19 -2.13
CA GLN A 772 20.41 -35.24 -2.96
C GLN A 772 21.03 -36.65 -2.87
N ALA A 773 21.95 -37.01 -3.77
CA ALA A 773 22.42 -38.39 -3.94
C ALA A 773 22.72 -39.14 -2.61
N ASP A 774 23.55 -38.53 -1.73
CA ASP A 774 23.91 -39.08 -0.41
C ASP A 774 23.53 -38.13 0.75
N GLN A 775 22.81 -37.05 0.47
CA GLN A 775 22.54 -35.96 1.39
C GLN A 775 21.08 -35.51 1.33
N LEU A 776 20.64 -34.80 2.36
CA LEU A 776 19.34 -34.16 2.41
C LEU A 776 19.53 -32.67 2.59
N LEU A 777 19.03 -31.88 1.65
CA LEU A 777 18.93 -30.44 1.78
C LEU A 777 17.57 -30.10 2.38
N VAL A 778 17.56 -29.32 3.45
CA VAL A 778 16.35 -28.80 4.08
C VAL A 778 16.38 -27.29 4.00
N ARG A 779 15.34 -26.69 3.43
CA ARG A 779 15.17 -25.25 3.35
C ARG A 779 14.09 -24.80 4.31
N LEU A 780 14.40 -23.82 5.16
CA LEU A 780 13.50 -23.21 6.11
C LEU A 780 13.44 -21.71 5.84
N ARG A 781 12.25 -21.12 5.77
CA ARG A 781 12.13 -19.66 5.88
C ARG A 781 11.62 -19.32 7.26
N LEU A 782 12.41 -18.53 7.98
CA LEU A 782 12.18 -18.16 9.37
C LEU A 782 11.87 -16.67 9.47
N LEU A 783 10.77 -16.34 10.13
CA LEU A 783 10.31 -14.99 10.43
C LEU A 783 10.35 -14.74 11.93
N GLU A 784 11.01 -13.67 12.37
CA GLU A 784 10.89 -13.16 13.73
C GLU A 784 9.63 -12.30 13.85
N THR A 785 8.66 -12.70 14.68
CA THR A 785 7.33 -12.08 14.63
C THR A 785 7.08 -11.00 15.69
N ALA A 786 7.95 -10.85 16.68
CA ALA A 786 7.66 -10.11 17.92
C ALA A 786 8.52 -8.86 18.14
N GLY A 787 9.36 -8.49 17.17
CA GLY A 787 10.26 -7.33 17.24
C GLY A 787 11.40 -7.51 18.22
N ARG A 788 11.88 -8.74 18.39
CA ARG A 788 12.94 -9.10 19.32
C ARG A 788 13.97 -9.96 18.63
N ALA A 789 15.17 -9.41 18.45
CA ALA A 789 16.30 -10.14 17.91
C ALA A 789 16.50 -11.48 18.67
N VAL A 790 16.88 -12.50 17.91
CA VAL A 790 17.00 -13.88 18.37
C VAL A 790 18.46 -14.31 18.32
N ASP A 791 18.92 -14.91 19.42
CA ASP A 791 20.15 -15.71 19.47
C ASP A 791 19.78 -17.07 20.05
N THR A 792 19.68 -18.09 19.21
CA THR A 792 19.16 -19.41 19.61
C THR A 792 19.83 -20.55 18.88
N GLN A 793 19.45 -21.78 19.24
CA GLN A 793 19.89 -22.99 18.57
C GLN A 793 18.75 -23.59 17.76
N LEU A 794 19.08 -24.04 16.55
CA LEU A 794 18.28 -24.98 15.78
C LEU A 794 18.90 -26.36 15.94
N LEU A 795 18.07 -27.30 16.42
CA LEU A 795 18.43 -28.69 16.59
C LEU A 795 17.64 -29.55 15.60
N ALA A 796 18.20 -30.68 15.25
CA ALA A 796 17.55 -31.66 14.40
C ALA A 796 17.72 -33.07 14.99
N TRP A 797 16.83 -33.98 14.59
CA TRP A 797 16.88 -35.40 14.96
C TRP A 797 18.15 -36.13 14.47
N ARG A 798 18.81 -35.57 13.46
CA ARG A 798 20.11 -36.00 12.91
C ARG A 798 21.12 -34.85 12.98
N PRO A 799 22.43 -35.13 13.08
CA PRO A 799 23.46 -34.09 13.03
C PRO A 799 23.40 -33.29 11.73
N ILE A 800 23.42 -31.96 11.85
CA ILE A 800 23.53 -31.05 10.70
C ILE A 800 25.01 -30.95 10.32
N VAL A 801 25.32 -31.13 9.03
CA VAL A 801 26.71 -31.15 8.52
C VAL A 801 27.13 -29.83 7.87
N ALA A 802 26.18 -29.09 7.31
CA ALA A 802 26.39 -27.73 6.82
C ALA A 802 25.12 -26.89 7.06
N ALA A 803 25.29 -25.60 7.28
CA ALA A 803 24.17 -24.66 7.40
C ALA A 803 24.58 -23.28 6.87
N GLN A 804 23.69 -22.67 6.10
CA GLN A 804 23.90 -21.33 5.55
C GLN A 804 22.58 -20.56 5.49
N GLN A 805 22.67 -19.24 5.58
CA GLN A 805 21.62 -18.32 5.19
C GLN A 805 21.84 -17.94 3.73
N THR A 806 20.78 -18.01 2.93
CA THR A 806 20.76 -17.59 1.54
C THR A 806 19.95 -16.31 1.40
N ASN A 807 20.22 -15.56 0.34
CA ASN A 807 19.19 -14.66 -0.16
C ASN A 807 18.10 -15.49 -0.84
N PHE A 808 16.91 -14.90 -1.02
CA PHE A 808 15.78 -15.59 -1.64
C PHE A 808 15.97 -15.89 -3.14
N ARG A 809 17.16 -15.63 -3.72
CA ARG A 809 17.57 -16.05 -5.07
C ARG A 809 18.45 -17.30 -5.04
N GLY A 810 18.69 -17.89 -3.86
CA GLY A 810 19.54 -19.06 -3.67
C GLY A 810 21.04 -18.75 -3.64
N GLU A 811 21.44 -17.48 -3.60
CA GLU A 811 22.86 -17.12 -3.42
C GLU A 811 23.19 -17.09 -1.92
N PRO A 812 24.32 -17.69 -1.49
CA PRO A 812 24.69 -17.72 -0.07
C PRO A 812 25.05 -16.32 0.43
N ASP A 813 24.46 -15.94 1.57
CA ASP A 813 24.69 -14.66 2.24
C ASP A 813 25.65 -14.84 3.43
N GLN A 814 25.37 -15.83 4.29
CA GLN A 814 26.16 -16.10 5.49
C GLN A 814 26.25 -17.60 5.79
N VAL A 815 27.47 -18.11 6.05
CA VAL A 815 27.64 -19.46 6.59
C VAL A 815 27.34 -19.46 8.09
N LEU A 816 26.47 -20.36 8.55
CA LEU A 816 26.04 -20.42 9.94
C LEU A 816 26.98 -21.28 10.79
N ILE A 817 27.11 -20.92 12.07
CA ILE A 817 28.01 -21.61 13.00
C ILE A 817 27.38 -22.93 13.44
N LEU A 818 28.14 -24.01 13.26
CA LEU A 818 27.81 -25.36 13.74
C LEU A 818 28.58 -25.70 15.02
N ALA A 819 27.88 -26.25 16.01
CA ALA A 819 28.47 -26.81 17.22
C ALA A 819 27.72 -28.08 17.63
N ASP A 820 28.42 -29.22 17.71
CA ASP A 820 27.85 -30.52 18.09
C ASP A 820 26.60 -30.91 17.29
N GLY A 821 26.60 -30.66 15.97
CA GLY A 821 25.47 -30.94 15.07
C GLY A 821 24.28 -29.99 15.22
N ARG A 822 24.43 -28.89 15.95
CA ARG A 822 23.43 -27.82 16.15
C ARG A 822 23.85 -26.56 15.43
N VAL A 823 22.87 -25.83 14.91
CA VAL A 823 23.09 -24.54 14.23
C VAL A 823 22.79 -23.40 15.18
N ARG A 824 23.70 -22.44 15.30
CA ARG A 824 23.41 -21.17 15.96
C ARG A 824 22.71 -20.23 14.99
N LEU A 825 21.52 -19.78 15.36
CA LEU A 825 20.73 -18.81 14.62
C LEU A 825 20.84 -17.44 15.29
N ASN A 826 21.24 -16.43 14.53
CA ASN A 826 21.22 -15.03 14.92
C ASN A 826 20.34 -14.28 13.93
N LEU A 827 19.17 -13.83 14.35
CA LEU A 827 18.24 -13.07 13.51
C LEU A 827 17.96 -11.71 14.15
N ALA A 828 17.93 -10.65 13.35
CA ALA A 828 17.49 -9.34 13.81
C ALA A 828 15.99 -9.35 14.18
N ALA A 829 15.54 -8.31 14.87
CA ALA A 829 14.13 -8.10 15.12
C ALA A 829 13.39 -8.00 13.77
N TYR A 830 12.24 -8.67 13.64
CA TYR A 830 11.45 -8.72 12.41
C TYR A 830 12.17 -9.24 11.15
N GLU A 831 13.33 -9.88 11.30
CA GLU A 831 14.04 -10.43 10.15
C GLU A 831 13.28 -11.62 9.55
N PHE A 832 13.20 -11.62 8.21
CA PHE A 832 12.77 -12.76 7.42
C PHE A 832 13.97 -13.34 6.67
N ALA A 833 14.33 -14.59 6.96
CA ALA A 833 15.55 -15.23 6.47
C ALA A 833 15.30 -16.63 5.92
N GLU A 834 16.00 -16.98 4.84
CA GLU A 834 16.02 -18.33 4.28
C GLU A 834 17.28 -19.06 4.74
N ILE A 835 17.07 -20.21 5.37
CA ILE A 835 18.11 -21.05 5.97
C ILE A 835 18.13 -22.39 5.24
N GLU A 836 19.29 -22.77 4.75
CA GLU A 836 19.56 -24.08 4.18
C GLU A 836 20.38 -24.92 5.15
N LEU A 837 19.92 -26.15 5.39
CA LEU A 837 20.53 -27.14 6.26
C LEU A 837 20.84 -28.39 5.46
N LEU A 838 22.05 -28.89 5.57
CA LEU A 838 22.48 -30.12 4.93
C LEU A 838 22.63 -31.23 5.97
N PHE A 839 22.10 -32.40 5.65
CA PHE A 839 22.23 -33.62 6.44
C PHE A 839 22.87 -34.73 5.60
N ASP A 840 23.67 -35.58 6.23
CA ASP A 840 24.11 -36.83 5.61
C ASP A 840 23.03 -37.91 5.82
N LEU A 841 22.73 -38.67 4.76
CA LEU A 841 21.77 -39.78 4.82
C LEU A 841 22.37 -41.07 5.43
N ASN A 842 23.71 -41.17 5.42
CA ASN A 842 24.49 -42.33 5.85
C ASN A 842 24.61 -42.51 7.36
#